data_AF-A0AAN7H5K7-F1
#
_entry.id   AF-A0AAN7H5K7-F1
#
_cell.length_a   1.000
_cell.length_b   1.000
_cell.length_c   1.000
_cell.angle_alpha   90.00
_cell.angle_beta   90.00
_cell.angle_gamma   90.00
#
_symmetry.space_group_name_H-M   'P 1'
#
loop_
_entity.id
_entity.type
_entity.pdbx_description
1 polymer ?
#
loop_
_entity_poly.entity_id
_entity_poly.type
_entity_poly.pdbx_seq_one_letter_code
_entity_poly.pdbx_strand_id
1 'polypeptide(L)'
;MFRLEAHLRHSPHHSDIGTCKPTAEAMFNSYDMFKNANKPENSETWPANLIHPQSFRHTVKQNQEELEQNSRRLFLSERNLKHALVVIREASDHQNFLTTECKTLEHLRNHLQASHNDPKCRHVFFKAEHSRRPLDCSKAMFTSVMSWHQIMAPFVDLVLGFGNQPSGKEFHYTSFRHEASLDQNHSDIFSIPELGRSGLGIRHCFNLWSPEETVSPKSNTPSWSLRQAAAYHSFDLKSGRAVWITIKANDVLKKRIIGATDTCDALQVEALSELAGCFSAALTTHLIFFEWCGERWRKYNGSLEKDTSNILDKANNIPVHKVESLLDYDIETLIKTLQTTPETIASPTPERARTWQSARTAYSVPSSPTLGKFSRTFSGLSRITTTTMNSTGQSSRAVPPPMSPLLGSGPKSPVADSDTDDEEDDEEDRAQPQDAFQLLRNFGIKQLQSLNCIKADLHTSCLIMRLNAEVLNDVLNYYNELFDSFPDEIKTGCKYSFLEFSRRTTSIIRFLEKEQARTSALMLLLDDGKELFDKFLQLRHIEQNKLFTANAHQSTQHMQNLTVEMANSTLNMEQIATSTHTIAEKAKKETSSIHFITVVTLLFLPGTFIAVRLGLPPLPLIFNLLTCSQTIFGSGLFQWNDNDDPEGRIPIWKGDHFDLFMKWCGGLMALTFSIWILWAFVRPRCQARWRAYRQRQKPVDEEEGKTG
;
A
#
# COMPACT_ATOMS: atom_id res chain seq x y z
N MET A 1 -0.94 7.75 -57.45
CA MET A 1 -2.16 8.58 -57.40
C MET A 1 -2.32 9.04 -55.95
N PHE A 2 -2.65 10.29 -55.61
CA PHE A 2 -2.95 11.46 -56.45
C PHE A 2 -1.86 12.55 -56.33
N ARG A 3 -1.63 13.28 -57.43
CA ARG A 3 -1.04 14.62 -57.43
C ARG A 3 -2.19 15.63 -57.39
N LEU A 4 -2.00 16.78 -56.76
CA LEU A 4 -2.87 17.94 -56.95
C LEU A 4 -2.07 19.24 -56.71
N GLU A 5 -1.28 19.61 -57.72
CA GLU A 5 -0.63 20.93 -57.80
C GLU A 5 -1.52 21.90 -58.59
N ALA A 6 -1.49 23.17 -58.18
CA ALA A 6 -1.80 24.38 -58.93
C ALA A 6 -3.08 24.42 -59.81
N HIS A 7 -3.98 25.37 -59.51
CA HIS A 7 -4.47 26.36 -60.50
C HIS A 7 -5.25 27.51 -59.82
N LEU A 8 -4.61 28.65 -59.62
CA LEU A 8 -5.28 29.95 -59.48
C LEU A 8 -4.55 30.98 -60.37
N ARG A 9 -5.33 31.83 -61.05
CA ARG A 9 -4.86 32.68 -62.15
C ARG A 9 -4.66 34.13 -61.70
N HIS A 10 -3.81 34.86 -62.40
CA HIS A 10 -3.77 36.32 -62.30
C HIS A 10 -5.10 36.95 -62.75
N SER A 11 -5.59 37.92 -61.98
CA SER A 11 -6.03 39.21 -62.51
C SER A 11 -5.93 40.27 -61.40
N PRO A 12 -5.54 41.52 -61.70
CA PRO A 12 -5.23 42.51 -60.67
C PRO A 12 -6.46 43.35 -60.27
N HIS A 13 -6.56 43.67 -58.98
CA HIS A 13 -7.28 44.86 -58.53
C HIS A 13 -6.38 45.67 -57.59
N HIS A 14 -6.10 46.92 -57.98
CA HIS A 14 -5.56 47.91 -57.07
C HIS A 14 -6.61 48.27 -56.02
N SER A 15 -6.24 48.16 -54.74
CA SER A 15 -6.88 48.85 -53.63
C SER A 15 -5.79 49.12 -52.59
N ASP A 16 -5.51 50.39 -52.30
CA ASP A 16 -4.34 50.78 -51.52
C ASP A 16 -4.40 50.30 -50.07
N ILE A 17 -3.65 49.24 -49.76
CA ILE A 17 -3.24 48.92 -48.39
C ILE A 17 -1.87 49.56 -48.22
N GLY A 18 -1.84 50.67 -47.47
CA GLY A 18 -0.67 51.54 -47.38
C GLY A 18 0.58 50.79 -46.94
N THR A 19 1.67 50.98 -47.69
CA THR A 19 3.00 50.46 -47.31
C THR A 19 3.52 51.21 -46.10
N CYS A 20 3.11 50.78 -44.91
CA CYS A 20 3.82 51.07 -43.66
C CYS A 20 5.20 50.44 -43.73
N LYS A 21 6.15 51.13 -44.39
CA LYS A 21 7.57 50.99 -44.06
C LYS A 21 7.68 51.14 -42.53
N PRO A 22 8.34 50.24 -41.81
CA PRO A 22 8.63 50.50 -40.40
C PRO A 22 9.45 51.78 -40.33
N THR A 23 8.90 52.82 -39.70
CA THR A 23 9.61 54.05 -39.39
C THR A 23 10.81 53.71 -38.51
N ALA A 24 11.99 54.25 -38.83
CA ALA A 24 13.25 53.90 -38.18
C ALA A 24 13.43 54.50 -36.77
N GLU A 25 12.33 54.62 -36.02
CA GLU A 25 12.24 55.20 -34.69
C GLU A 25 11.75 54.13 -33.72
N ALA A 26 12.45 53.95 -32.60
CA ALA A 26 12.28 52.86 -31.64
C ALA A 26 12.65 51.44 -32.15
N MET A 27 13.79 51.30 -32.84
CA MET A 27 14.63 50.11 -32.57
C MET A 27 15.07 50.16 -31.09
N PHE A 28 14.33 49.50 -30.20
CA PHE A 28 14.83 49.23 -28.85
C PHE A 28 16.05 48.31 -28.95
N ASN A 29 17.16 48.68 -28.31
CA ASN A 29 18.30 47.77 -28.21
C ASN A 29 17.86 46.50 -27.46
N SER A 30 18.13 45.32 -28.04
CA SER A 30 17.87 44.01 -27.42
C SER A 30 18.52 43.90 -26.03
N TYR A 31 19.63 44.60 -25.77
CA TYR A 31 20.25 44.70 -24.44
C TYR A 31 19.45 45.56 -23.45
N ASP A 32 18.77 46.61 -23.89
CA ASP A 32 17.90 47.41 -23.01
C ASP A 32 16.57 46.70 -22.74
N MET A 33 16.04 45.94 -23.70
CA MET A 33 14.96 44.99 -23.46
C MET A 33 15.38 43.93 -22.44
N PHE A 34 16.58 43.36 -22.59
CA PHE A 34 17.15 42.39 -21.65
C PHE A 34 17.34 42.96 -20.23
N LYS A 35 17.93 44.17 -20.11
CA LYS A 35 18.04 44.88 -18.82
C LYS A 35 16.67 45.10 -18.21
N ASN A 36 15.69 45.52 -18.99
CA ASN A 36 14.33 45.76 -18.49
C ASN A 36 13.67 44.47 -17.99
N ALA A 37 13.78 43.37 -18.73
CA ALA A 37 13.29 42.05 -18.33
C ALA A 37 13.94 41.52 -17.04
N ASN A 38 15.20 41.88 -16.79
CA ASN A 38 16.00 41.45 -15.63
C ASN A 38 16.04 42.44 -14.46
N LYS A 39 15.26 43.53 -14.49
CA LYS A 39 15.00 44.35 -13.30
C LYS A 39 14.37 43.48 -12.20
N PRO A 40 14.64 43.74 -10.90
CA PRO A 40 14.14 42.90 -9.81
C PRO A 40 12.65 42.56 -9.90
N GLU A 41 11.80 43.56 -10.09
CA GLU A 41 10.34 43.44 -10.24
C GLU A 41 9.94 42.52 -11.41
N ASN A 42 10.54 42.72 -12.58
CA ASN A 42 10.22 41.95 -13.79
C ASN A 42 10.79 40.52 -13.72
N SER A 43 11.94 40.33 -13.07
CA SER A 43 12.61 39.02 -12.93
C SER A 43 11.82 37.99 -12.13
N GLU A 44 10.80 38.42 -11.38
CA GLU A 44 9.91 37.53 -10.60
C GLU A 44 8.67 37.10 -11.37
N THR A 45 8.47 37.63 -12.59
CA THR A 45 7.34 37.31 -13.49
C THR A 45 7.65 36.23 -14.53
N TRP A 46 8.86 35.64 -14.51
CA TRP A 46 9.23 34.54 -15.42
C TRP A 46 8.20 33.39 -15.38
N PRO A 47 7.76 32.85 -16.53
CA PRO A 47 8.26 33.07 -17.89
C PRO A 47 7.68 34.26 -18.69
N ALA A 48 6.83 35.12 -18.10
CA ALA A 48 6.19 36.21 -18.85
C ALA A 48 7.12 37.37 -19.24
N ASN A 49 8.32 37.48 -18.65
CA ASN A 49 9.35 38.47 -18.99
C ASN A 49 10.33 38.02 -20.09
N LEU A 50 10.11 36.88 -20.74
CA LEU A 50 10.93 36.45 -21.88
C LEU A 50 10.80 37.46 -23.03
N ILE A 51 11.92 37.89 -23.60
CA ILE A 51 11.96 38.90 -24.67
C ILE A 51 11.35 38.33 -25.96
N HIS A 52 11.66 37.06 -26.25
CA HIS A 52 11.23 36.34 -27.45
C HIS A 52 10.84 34.88 -27.13
N PRO A 53 9.69 34.63 -26.50
CA PRO A 53 9.17 33.27 -26.32
C PRO A 53 8.66 32.72 -27.66
N GLN A 54 9.05 31.49 -28.02
CA GLN A 54 8.45 30.76 -29.15
C GLN A 54 7.02 30.28 -28.81
N SER A 55 6.78 29.96 -27.53
CA SER A 55 5.45 29.61 -27.03
C SER A 55 4.44 30.77 -27.13
N PHE A 56 3.20 30.47 -27.50
CA PHE A 56 2.12 31.46 -27.53
C PHE A 56 1.91 32.14 -26.18
N ARG A 57 1.52 33.43 -26.19
CA ARG A 57 1.31 34.24 -24.97
C ARG A 57 0.35 33.60 -23.95
N HIS A 58 -0.65 32.83 -24.40
CA HIS A 58 -1.56 32.13 -23.48
C HIS A 58 -0.86 30.98 -22.74
N THR A 59 -0.01 30.21 -23.43
CA THR A 59 0.82 29.15 -22.84
C THR A 59 1.83 29.73 -21.84
N VAL A 60 2.52 30.82 -22.21
CA VAL A 60 3.47 31.50 -21.31
C VAL A 60 2.77 31.98 -20.03
N LYS A 61 1.55 32.54 -20.15
CA LYS A 61 0.73 32.97 -19.01
C LYS A 61 0.25 31.79 -18.15
N GLN A 62 -0.17 30.69 -18.75
CA GLN A 62 -0.53 29.47 -18.03
C GLN A 62 0.67 28.93 -17.22
N ASN A 63 1.84 28.79 -17.86
CA ASN A 63 3.05 28.32 -17.18
C ASN A 63 3.47 29.26 -16.03
N GLN A 64 3.23 30.58 -16.14
CA GLN A 64 3.39 31.50 -15.01
C GLN A 64 2.39 31.22 -13.88
N GLU A 65 1.09 31.11 -14.20
CA GLU A 65 0.04 30.86 -13.21
C GLU A 65 0.21 29.53 -12.47
N GLU A 66 0.65 28.48 -13.16
CA GLU A 66 0.97 27.18 -12.56
C GLU A 66 2.19 27.26 -11.64
N LEU A 67 3.23 28.02 -12.02
CA LEU A 67 4.40 28.24 -11.17
C LEU A 67 4.05 29.00 -9.88
N GLU A 68 3.18 30.01 -9.95
CA GLU A 68 2.71 30.75 -8.76
C GLU A 68 1.89 29.85 -7.83
N GLN A 69 0.92 29.10 -8.37
CA GLN A 69 0.09 28.17 -7.62
C GLN A 69 0.93 27.13 -6.87
N ASN A 70 1.98 26.62 -7.52
CA ASN A 70 2.86 25.58 -6.96
C ASN A 70 4.05 26.14 -6.15
N SER A 71 4.31 27.45 -6.16
CA SER A 71 5.46 28.11 -5.49
C SER A 71 5.68 27.63 -4.05
N ARG A 72 4.59 27.54 -3.26
CA ARG A 72 4.64 27.10 -1.84
C ARG A 72 5.07 25.65 -1.61
N ARG A 73 4.99 24.77 -2.63
CA ARG A 73 5.57 23.42 -2.56
C ARG A 73 6.95 23.32 -3.20
N LEU A 74 7.25 24.18 -4.18
CA LEU A 74 8.47 24.13 -4.98
C LEU A 74 9.68 24.78 -4.30
N PHE A 75 9.49 25.88 -3.55
CA PHE A 75 10.58 26.70 -3.03
C PHE A 75 10.61 26.78 -1.50
N LEU A 76 11.76 27.18 -0.94
CA LEU A 76 11.88 27.44 0.50
C LEU A 76 11.03 28.64 0.90
N SER A 77 10.16 28.45 1.90
CA SER A 77 9.51 29.55 2.62
C SER A 77 10.53 30.43 3.34
N GLU A 78 10.21 31.70 3.57
CA GLU A 78 11.07 32.72 4.19
C GLU A 78 11.86 32.24 5.43
N ARG A 79 11.17 31.53 6.34
CA ARG A 79 11.75 30.97 7.58
C ARG A 79 12.91 29.99 7.36
N ASN A 80 13.01 29.40 6.17
CA ASN A 80 13.99 28.40 5.79
C ASN A 80 15.09 28.93 4.86
N LEU A 81 15.07 30.22 4.47
CA LEU A 81 16.02 30.81 3.51
C LEU A 81 17.49 30.71 3.93
N LYS A 82 17.79 30.49 5.21
CA LYS A 82 19.13 30.12 5.71
C LYS A 82 19.72 28.84 5.09
N HIS A 83 18.90 28.03 4.41
CA HIS A 83 19.29 26.84 3.66
C HIS A 83 19.32 27.06 2.14
N ALA A 84 19.05 28.29 1.65
CA ALA A 84 19.11 28.59 0.23
C ALA A 84 20.55 28.49 -0.30
N LEU A 85 20.73 27.75 -1.38
CA LEU A 85 22.01 27.50 -2.03
C LEU A 85 21.78 27.23 -3.54
N VAL A 86 22.15 28.19 -4.37
CA VAL A 86 22.34 27.97 -5.82
C VAL A 86 23.84 27.83 -6.05
N VAL A 87 24.28 26.68 -6.58
CA VAL A 87 25.69 26.48 -6.93
C VAL A 87 25.88 26.76 -8.41
N ILE A 88 26.80 27.65 -8.73
CA ILE A 88 27.20 27.96 -10.10
C ILE A 88 28.62 27.45 -10.31
N ARG A 89 28.89 26.80 -11.44
CA ARG A 89 30.24 26.42 -11.87
C ARG A 89 30.45 26.90 -13.30
N GLU A 90 31.48 27.70 -13.51
CA GLU A 90 31.68 28.41 -14.78
C GLU A 90 33.16 28.51 -15.18
N ALA A 91 33.41 28.47 -16.48
CA ALA A 91 34.70 28.72 -17.10
C ALA A 91 34.58 29.94 -18.02
N SER A 92 35.38 30.96 -17.73
CA SER A 92 35.53 32.16 -18.58
C SER A 92 36.54 31.91 -19.70
N ASP A 93 36.63 32.83 -20.66
CA ASP A 93 37.63 32.76 -21.73
C ASP A 93 39.06 32.59 -21.14
N HIS A 94 39.69 31.47 -21.45
CA HIS A 94 41.01 31.03 -20.93
C HIS A 94 41.13 30.88 -19.39
N GLN A 95 40.04 30.55 -18.67
CA GLN A 95 40.08 30.31 -17.22
C GLN A 95 39.47 28.96 -16.81
N ASN A 96 40.13 28.30 -15.84
CA ASN A 96 39.65 27.05 -15.23
C ASN A 96 38.28 27.22 -14.56
N PHE A 97 37.52 26.13 -14.49
CA PHE A 97 36.19 26.14 -13.89
C PHE A 97 36.21 26.53 -12.40
N LEU A 98 35.65 27.71 -12.10
CA LEU A 98 35.42 28.19 -10.75
C LEU A 98 34.04 27.75 -10.26
N THR A 99 33.90 27.48 -8.96
CA THR A 99 32.63 27.09 -8.33
C THR A 99 32.22 28.12 -7.27
N THR A 100 31.04 28.71 -7.42
CA THR A 100 30.50 29.78 -6.55
C THR A 100 29.21 29.31 -5.86
N GLU A 101 29.13 29.52 -4.54
CA GLU A 101 27.96 29.17 -3.73
C GLU A 101 27.10 30.39 -3.40
N CYS A 102 26.07 30.65 -4.20
CA CYS A 102 25.18 31.78 -4.02
C CYS A 102 24.10 31.48 -2.97
N LYS A 103 24.24 32.07 -1.77
CA LYS A 103 23.34 31.85 -0.61
C LYS A 103 22.30 32.95 -0.41
N THR A 104 22.41 34.08 -1.09
CA THR A 104 21.43 35.18 -1.07
C THR A 104 21.11 35.65 -2.48
N LEU A 105 19.93 36.29 -2.63
CA LEU A 105 19.47 36.85 -3.90
C LEU A 105 20.37 37.98 -4.42
N GLU A 106 20.88 38.82 -3.52
CA GLU A 106 21.82 39.90 -3.84
C GLU A 106 23.16 39.35 -4.33
N HIS A 107 23.75 38.39 -3.62
CA HIS A 107 25.00 37.76 -4.05
C HIS A 107 24.83 37.07 -5.43
N LEU A 108 23.70 36.39 -5.64
CA LEU A 108 23.36 35.76 -6.92
C LEU A 108 23.24 36.78 -8.06
N ARG A 109 22.48 37.87 -7.86
CA ARG A 109 22.31 38.94 -8.86
C ARG A 109 23.63 39.64 -9.15
N ASN A 110 24.40 39.99 -8.11
CA ASN A 110 25.71 40.61 -8.25
C ASN A 110 26.69 39.71 -9.01
N HIS A 111 26.74 38.40 -8.74
CA HIS A 111 27.59 37.45 -9.46
C HIS A 111 27.19 37.29 -10.93
N LEU A 112 25.89 37.17 -11.24
CA LEU A 112 25.40 37.13 -12.62
C LEU A 112 25.74 38.42 -13.41
N GLN A 113 25.76 39.57 -12.73
CA GLN A 113 26.06 40.89 -13.31
C GLN A 113 27.53 41.31 -13.24
N ALA A 114 28.40 40.55 -12.55
CA ALA A 114 29.79 40.94 -12.29
C ALA A 114 30.70 40.85 -13.53
N SER A 115 30.40 39.91 -14.44
CA SER A 115 31.09 39.81 -15.71
C SER A 115 30.36 40.61 -16.77
N HIS A 116 31.11 41.38 -17.57
CA HIS A 116 30.55 42.11 -18.71
C HIS A 116 29.96 41.15 -19.75
N ASN A 117 30.64 40.03 -19.99
CA ASN A 117 30.26 39.00 -20.95
C ASN A 117 29.81 37.73 -20.20
N ASP A 118 28.92 36.91 -20.75
CA ASP A 118 28.68 35.57 -20.19
C ASP A 118 29.98 34.71 -20.23
N PRO A 119 30.12 33.66 -19.42
CA PRO A 119 31.24 32.70 -19.50
C PRO A 119 31.13 31.80 -20.75
N LYS A 120 32.22 31.06 -21.07
CA LYS A 120 32.25 30.04 -22.13
C LYS A 120 31.37 28.84 -21.79
N CYS A 121 31.38 28.38 -20.55
CA CYS A 121 30.43 27.39 -20.06
C CYS A 121 29.94 27.78 -18.65
N ARG A 122 28.64 27.68 -18.38
CA ARG A 122 28.04 27.83 -17.05
C ARG A 122 27.09 26.68 -16.73
N HIS A 123 27.36 25.95 -15.66
CA HIS A 123 26.45 25.00 -15.04
C HIS A 123 25.84 25.61 -13.78
N VAL A 124 24.52 25.65 -13.68
CA VAL A 124 23.77 26.10 -12.50
C VAL A 124 23.03 24.91 -11.90
N PHE A 125 23.24 24.65 -10.61
CA PHE A 125 22.69 23.51 -9.90
C PHE A 125 21.67 23.94 -8.86
N PHE A 126 20.42 23.48 -9.04
CA PHE A 126 19.36 23.53 -8.05
C PHE A 126 19.24 22.16 -7.38
N LYS A 127 19.44 22.14 -6.07
CA LYS A 127 19.38 20.94 -5.24
C LYS A 127 18.01 20.80 -4.57
N ALA A 128 17.65 19.59 -4.18
CA ALA A 128 16.76 19.33 -3.04
C ALA A 128 17.32 18.15 -2.22
N GLU A 129 17.04 18.09 -0.92
CA GLU A 129 17.42 16.97 -0.05
C GLU A 129 16.88 15.61 -0.56
N HIS A 130 15.63 15.60 -1.04
CA HIS A 130 15.04 14.48 -1.77
C HIS A 130 13.94 14.97 -2.73
N SER A 131 13.46 14.12 -3.63
CA SER A 131 12.55 14.49 -4.74
C SER A 131 11.13 14.89 -4.30
N ARG A 132 10.87 14.88 -2.99
CA ARG A 132 9.62 15.30 -2.35
C ARG A 132 9.84 16.43 -1.32
N ARG A 133 10.94 17.19 -1.45
CA ARG A 133 11.19 18.45 -0.73
C ARG A 133 11.13 19.62 -1.71
N PRO A 134 10.84 20.83 -1.23
CA PRO A 134 11.16 22.05 -1.95
C PRO A 134 12.62 22.05 -2.42
N LEU A 135 12.88 22.71 -3.54
CA LEU A 135 14.23 23.05 -3.98
C LEU A 135 14.90 23.93 -2.91
N ASP A 136 16.20 23.76 -2.73
CA ASP A 136 17.04 24.46 -1.74
C ASP A 136 17.30 25.93 -2.17
N CYS A 137 16.26 26.67 -2.58
CA CYS A 137 16.33 28.06 -3.04
C CYS A 137 15.00 28.80 -2.84
N SER A 138 15.00 30.13 -2.97
CA SER A 138 13.77 30.94 -3.03
C SER A 138 13.24 31.03 -4.46
N LYS A 139 11.93 31.31 -4.61
CA LYS A 139 11.33 31.63 -5.92
C LYS A 139 12.12 32.73 -6.63
N ALA A 140 12.40 33.86 -5.95
CA ALA A 140 13.09 35.00 -6.54
C ALA A 140 14.53 34.68 -7.00
N MET A 141 15.24 33.78 -6.30
CA MET A 141 16.55 33.28 -6.77
C MET A 141 16.41 32.41 -8.02
N PHE A 142 15.44 31.50 -8.03
CA PHE A 142 15.13 30.66 -9.18
C PHE A 142 14.75 31.49 -10.41
N THR A 143 13.74 32.36 -10.31
CA THR A 143 13.25 33.17 -11.42
C THR A 143 14.27 34.20 -11.90
N SER A 144 15.15 34.72 -11.03
CA SER A 144 16.27 35.57 -11.46
C SER A 144 17.24 34.83 -12.39
N VAL A 145 17.59 33.57 -12.09
CA VAL A 145 18.42 32.73 -12.98
C VAL A 145 17.70 32.43 -14.30
N MET A 146 16.42 32.07 -14.23
CA MET A 146 15.64 31.77 -15.44
C MET A 146 15.48 32.99 -16.35
N SER A 147 15.31 34.18 -15.77
CA SER A 147 15.26 35.46 -16.47
C SER A 147 16.60 35.82 -17.13
N TRP A 148 17.71 35.67 -16.40
CA TRP A 148 19.04 36.06 -16.88
C TRP A 148 19.47 35.23 -18.09
N HIS A 149 19.17 33.93 -18.06
CA HIS A 149 19.48 33.00 -19.14
C HIS A 149 18.34 32.84 -20.17
N GLN A 150 17.25 33.60 -20.03
CA GLN A 150 16.09 33.58 -20.94
C GLN A 150 15.56 32.15 -21.20
N ILE A 151 15.42 31.38 -20.11
CA ILE A 151 15.05 29.97 -20.13
C ILE A 151 13.62 29.79 -20.65
N MET A 152 13.44 28.90 -21.63
CA MET A 152 12.17 28.66 -22.33
C MET A 152 11.00 28.33 -21.37
N ALA A 153 9.81 28.84 -21.69
CA ALA A 153 8.61 28.65 -20.87
C ALA A 153 8.22 27.16 -20.61
N PRO A 154 8.38 26.22 -21.57
CA PRO A 154 8.12 24.79 -21.35
C PRO A 154 9.05 24.11 -20.33
N PHE A 155 10.09 24.79 -19.82
CA PHE A 155 10.87 24.27 -18.70
C PHE A 155 10.06 24.20 -17.40
N VAL A 156 9.01 25.02 -17.24
CA VAL A 156 8.11 24.96 -16.07
C VAL A 156 7.54 23.56 -15.87
N ASP A 157 7.08 22.90 -16.94
CA ASP A 157 6.55 21.52 -16.93
C ASP A 157 7.48 20.56 -16.15
N LEU A 158 8.80 20.71 -16.34
CA LEU A 158 9.82 19.86 -15.72
C LEU A 158 10.13 20.26 -14.27
N VAL A 159 9.97 21.54 -13.93
CA VAL A 159 10.11 22.08 -12.56
C VAL A 159 8.94 21.63 -11.69
N LEU A 160 7.72 21.57 -12.24
CA LEU A 160 6.51 21.15 -11.53
C LEU A 160 6.60 19.71 -10.97
N GLY A 161 7.45 18.84 -11.53
CA GLY A 161 7.68 17.49 -11.00
C GLY A 161 8.40 17.45 -9.64
N PHE A 162 9.00 18.56 -9.17
CA PHE A 162 9.74 18.63 -7.90
C PHE A 162 8.88 19.20 -6.75
N GLY A 163 9.49 19.43 -5.58
CA GLY A 163 8.80 20.05 -4.44
C GLY A 163 8.08 19.07 -3.52
N ASN A 164 7.39 19.61 -2.52
CA ASN A 164 6.60 18.83 -1.56
C ASN A 164 5.28 18.34 -2.18
N GLN A 165 5.29 17.15 -2.78
CA GLN A 165 4.08 16.47 -3.26
C GLN A 165 3.45 15.63 -2.13
N PRO A 166 2.22 15.94 -1.66
CA PRO A 166 1.57 15.23 -0.55
C PRO A 166 1.07 13.82 -0.93
N SER A 167 1.02 13.51 -2.22
CA SER A 167 0.70 12.20 -2.78
C SER A 167 1.37 12.11 -4.16
N GLY A 168 2.01 10.99 -4.49
CA GLY A 168 2.62 10.75 -5.80
C GLY A 168 1.57 10.53 -6.90
N LYS A 169 0.81 11.58 -7.24
CA LYS A 169 -0.28 11.55 -8.24
C LYS A 169 0.18 11.89 -9.65
N GLU A 170 1.28 12.62 -9.79
CA GLU A 170 1.97 12.77 -11.07
C GLU A 170 2.67 11.43 -11.37
N PHE A 171 1.96 10.59 -12.12
CA PHE A 171 2.49 9.37 -12.72
C PHE A 171 3.70 9.73 -13.58
N HIS A 172 4.75 8.89 -13.59
CA HIS A 172 6.08 9.27 -14.04
C HIS A 172 6.08 9.96 -15.40
N TYR A 173 6.33 11.27 -15.38
CA TYR A 173 6.36 12.13 -16.56
C TYR A 173 7.79 12.27 -17.07
N THR A 174 7.94 12.21 -18.39
CA THR A 174 9.12 12.70 -19.10
C THR A 174 8.70 13.53 -20.31
N SER A 175 9.46 14.56 -20.64
CA SER A 175 9.31 15.29 -21.89
C SER A 175 10.67 15.78 -22.37
N PHE A 176 10.83 15.80 -23.69
CA PHE A 176 11.81 16.63 -24.38
C PHE A 176 11.10 17.88 -24.94
N ARG A 177 11.75 19.03 -24.94
CA ARG A 177 11.28 20.29 -25.55
C ARG A 177 12.48 21.02 -26.14
N HIS A 178 12.34 21.62 -27.33
CA HIS A 178 13.45 22.28 -28.01
C HIS A 178 13.02 23.56 -28.75
N GLU A 179 13.97 24.48 -28.90
CA GLU A 179 13.87 25.73 -29.68
C GLU A 179 15.20 25.92 -30.42
N ALA A 180 15.15 26.23 -31.72
CA ALA A 180 16.35 26.45 -32.54
C ALA A 180 16.26 27.79 -33.28
N SER A 181 17.33 28.58 -33.20
CA SER A 181 17.51 29.85 -33.91
C SER A 181 18.70 29.69 -34.85
N LEU A 182 18.43 29.32 -36.10
CA LEU A 182 19.46 28.97 -37.10
C LEU A 182 19.50 29.93 -38.30
N ASP A 183 18.54 30.85 -38.43
CA ASP A 183 18.50 31.80 -39.54
C ASP A 183 19.45 32.98 -39.29
N GLN A 184 20.52 33.05 -40.08
CA GLN A 184 21.51 34.12 -40.03
C GLN A 184 20.96 35.48 -40.48
N ASN A 185 19.84 35.52 -41.22
CA ASN A 185 19.18 36.78 -41.61
C ASN A 185 18.36 37.39 -40.46
N HIS A 186 18.15 36.63 -39.38
CA HIS A 186 17.36 37.02 -38.21
C HIS A 186 18.13 36.90 -36.89
N SER A 187 19.43 36.55 -36.91
CA SER A 187 20.27 36.48 -35.71
C SER A 187 20.32 37.80 -34.94
N ASP A 188 20.34 38.92 -35.66
CA ASP A 188 20.54 40.25 -35.10
C ASP A 188 19.41 40.65 -34.13
N ILE A 189 18.18 40.19 -34.40
CA ILE A 189 17.00 40.37 -33.53
C ILE A 189 17.26 39.78 -32.15
N PHE A 190 17.83 38.57 -32.11
CA PHE A 190 18.08 37.80 -30.89
C PHE A 190 19.49 38.02 -30.30
N SER A 191 20.31 38.85 -30.95
CA SER A 191 21.67 39.15 -30.52
C SER A 191 21.67 40.06 -29.28
N ILE A 192 22.62 39.82 -28.37
CA ILE A 192 22.96 40.72 -27.27
C ILE A 192 24.50 40.77 -27.23
N PRO A 193 25.12 41.58 -28.10
CA PRO A 193 26.58 41.62 -28.27
C PRO A 193 27.32 41.95 -26.96
N GLU A 194 26.73 42.78 -26.10
CA GLU A 194 27.29 43.20 -24.82
C GLU A 194 27.52 42.01 -23.86
N LEU A 195 26.72 40.95 -23.97
CA LEU A 195 26.90 39.69 -23.22
C LEU A 195 27.65 38.61 -24.01
N GLY A 196 28.00 38.88 -25.27
CA GLY A 196 28.56 37.90 -26.20
C GLY A 196 27.55 36.87 -26.72
N ARG A 197 26.25 37.18 -26.72
CA ARG A 197 25.18 36.29 -27.25
C ARG A 197 24.91 36.62 -28.72
N SER A 198 25.10 35.66 -29.62
CA SER A 198 25.01 35.90 -31.07
C SER A 198 23.59 35.94 -31.64
N GLY A 199 22.61 35.40 -30.89
CA GLY A 199 21.25 35.13 -31.40
C GLY A 199 21.12 33.83 -32.20
N LEU A 200 22.23 33.23 -32.64
CA LEU A 200 22.30 31.96 -33.36
C LEU A 200 22.60 30.82 -32.38
N GLY A 201 21.70 29.84 -32.24
CA GLY A 201 21.90 28.75 -31.29
C GLY A 201 20.74 27.80 -31.11
N ILE A 202 21.02 26.70 -30.42
CA ILE A 202 20.07 25.67 -30.03
C ILE A 202 19.76 25.76 -28.53
N ARG A 203 18.52 25.42 -28.15
CA ARG A 203 18.06 25.36 -26.76
C ARG A 203 17.15 24.15 -26.59
N HIS A 204 17.22 23.47 -25.46
CA HIS A 204 16.28 22.40 -25.14
C HIS A 204 16.26 22.09 -23.65
N CYS A 205 15.20 21.42 -23.21
CA CYS A 205 15.14 20.81 -21.89
C CYS A 205 14.58 19.39 -21.94
N PHE A 206 15.01 18.59 -20.97
CA PHE A 206 14.56 17.22 -20.77
C PHE A 206 14.58 16.84 -19.29
N ASN A 207 13.82 15.83 -18.91
CA ASN A 207 13.97 15.17 -17.61
C ASN A 207 14.10 13.65 -17.79
N LEU A 208 14.90 13.05 -16.91
CA LEU A 208 15.25 11.63 -16.93
C LEU A 208 15.17 11.07 -15.51
N TRP A 209 14.99 9.76 -15.41
CA TRP A 209 14.85 9.03 -14.14
C TRP A 209 15.90 7.92 -13.99
N SER A 210 16.25 7.56 -12.75
CA SER A 210 17.18 6.46 -12.45
C SER A 210 16.88 5.84 -11.06
N PRO A 211 17.07 4.53 -10.87
CA PRO A 211 16.98 3.89 -9.55
C PRO A 211 18.22 4.18 -8.71
N GLU A 212 18.05 4.89 -7.59
CA GLU A 212 19.12 5.21 -6.67
C GLU A 212 18.98 4.47 -5.33
N GLU A 213 20.07 3.80 -4.96
CA GLU A 213 20.24 3.01 -3.75
C GLU A 213 20.44 3.93 -2.53
N THR A 214 19.52 3.87 -1.57
CA THR A 214 19.60 4.57 -0.28
C THR A 214 19.90 3.59 0.84
N VAL A 215 21.14 3.64 1.35
CA VAL A 215 21.57 2.88 2.52
C VAL A 215 21.02 3.56 3.77
N SER A 216 19.95 3.01 4.33
CA SER A 216 19.36 3.47 5.59
C SER A 216 20.14 2.91 6.79
N PRO A 217 20.70 3.74 7.69
CA PRO A 217 21.55 3.27 8.80
C PRO A 217 20.80 2.47 9.89
N LYS A 218 19.52 2.14 9.67
CA LYS A 218 18.67 1.29 10.51
C LYS A 218 18.36 -0.07 9.88
N SER A 219 18.78 -0.33 8.63
CA SER A 219 18.53 -1.59 7.93
C SER A 219 19.74 -2.00 7.10
N ASN A 220 20.22 -3.23 7.30
CA ASN A 220 21.29 -3.79 6.46
C ASN A 220 20.82 -4.14 5.03
N THR A 221 19.52 -4.04 4.77
CA THR A 221 18.95 -4.09 3.42
C THR A 221 19.02 -2.71 2.76
N PRO A 222 19.54 -2.60 1.52
CA PRO A 222 19.48 -1.37 0.75
C PRO A 222 18.03 -1.07 0.36
N SER A 223 17.60 0.18 0.54
CA SER A 223 16.31 0.65 0.03
C SER A 223 16.51 1.28 -1.35
N TRP A 224 15.62 1.00 -2.30
CA TRP A 224 15.67 1.63 -3.62
C TRP A 224 14.72 2.82 -3.69
N SER A 225 15.12 3.86 -4.43
CA SER A 225 14.26 5.01 -4.71
C SER A 225 14.46 5.50 -6.14
N LEU A 226 13.38 5.57 -6.91
CA LEU A 226 13.38 6.14 -8.26
C LEU A 226 13.52 7.67 -8.16
N ARG A 227 14.57 8.23 -8.77
CA ARG A 227 14.90 9.66 -8.71
C ARG A 227 14.87 10.27 -10.10
N GLN A 228 14.21 11.41 -10.23
CA GLN A 228 14.30 12.26 -11.42
C GLN A 228 15.46 13.27 -11.33
N ALA A 229 15.87 13.76 -12.50
CA ALA A 229 16.62 14.99 -12.69
C ALA A 229 16.09 15.70 -13.94
N ALA A 230 15.98 17.04 -13.89
CA ALA A 230 15.65 17.85 -15.05
C ALA A 230 16.86 18.68 -15.47
N ALA A 231 17.02 18.85 -16.78
CA ALA A 231 18.08 19.60 -17.42
C ALA A 231 17.48 20.60 -18.41
N TYR A 232 18.02 21.81 -18.45
CA TYR A 232 17.95 22.69 -19.61
C TYR A 232 19.38 22.90 -20.13
N HIS A 233 19.52 22.96 -21.44
CA HIS A 233 20.75 23.31 -22.13
C HIS A 233 20.47 24.39 -23.19
N SER A 234 21.44 25.29 -23.39
CA SER A 234 21.52 26.11 -24.59
C SER A 234 22.97 26.27 -25.05
N PHE A 235 23.17 26.27 -26.37
CA PHE A 235 24.46 26.42 -27.02
C PHE A 235 24.39 27.47 -28.13
N ASP A 236 25.27 28.48 -28.05
CA ASP A 236 25.45 29.51 -29.08
C ASP A 236 26.41 28.99 -30.16
N LEU A 237 25.90 28.86 -31.39
CA LEU A 237 26.62 28.27 -32.53
C LEU A 237 27.70 29.17 -33.12
N LYS A 238 27.84 30.42 -32.66
CA LYS A 238 28.84 31.39 -33.15
C LYS A 238 29.87 31.77 -32.08
N SER A 239 29.49 31.84 -30.81
CA SER A 239 30.40 32.15 -29.70
C SER A 239 30.93 30.91 -28.95
N GLY A 240 30.29 29.75 -29.16
CA GLY A 240 30.59 28.49 -28.46
C GLY A 240 30.14 28.48 -27.00
N ARG A 241 29.25 29.41 -26.62
CA ARG A 241 28.85 29.63 -25.22
C ARG A 241 27.74 28.68 -24.82
N ALA A 242 27.99 27.92 -23.75
CA ALA A 242 27.09 26.88 -23.23
C ALA A 242 26.51 27.27 -21.87
N VAL A 243 25.20 27.09 -21.71
CA VAL A 243 24.51 27.18 -20.42
C VAL A 243 23.82 25.86 -20.12
N TRP A 244 23.88 25.45 -18.85
CA TRP A 244 23.27 24.25 -18.30
C TRP A 244 22.55 24.58 -17.00
N ILE A 245 21.24 24.30 -16.92
CA ILE A 245 20.50 24.33 -15.66
C ILE A 245 20.21 22.89 -15.26
N THR A 246 20.63 22.47 -14.08
CA THR A 246 20.41 21.11 -13.55
C THR A 246 19.58 21.17 -12.28
N ILE A 247 18.42 20.53 -12.26
CA ILE A 247 17.57 20.36 -11.08
C ILE A 247 17.64 18.90 -10.66
N LYS A 248 18.21 18.60 -9.48
CA LYS A 248 18.28 17.22 -8.97
C LYS A 248 18.12 17.11 -7.46
N ALA A 249 17.40 16.06 -7.08
CA ALA A 249 17.12 15.65 -5.71
C ALA A 249 18.29 14.95 -4.98
N ASN A 250 19.53 15.41 -5.22
CA ASN A 250 20.79 15.19 -4.48
C ASN A 250 21.98 15.79 -5.28
N ASP A 251 23.21 15.63 -4.77
CA ASP A 251 24.43 16.12 -5.42
C ASP A 251 25.04 15.17 -6.50
N VAL A 252 24.39 14.07 -6.91
CA VAL A 252 25.05 13.03 -7.75
C VAL A 252 25.49 13.57 -9.11
N LEU A 253 24.59 14.20 -9.88
CA LEU A 253 24.98 14.81 -11.16
C LEU A 253 25.91 16.02 -10.98
N LYS A 254 25.72 16.81 -9.92
CA LYS A 254 26.61 17.94 -9.59
C LYS A 254 28.05 17.48 -9.39
N LYS A 255 28.27 16.43 -8.57
CA LYS A 255 29.59 15.85 -8.32
C LYS A 255 30.20 15.22 -9.56
N ARG A 256 29.38 14.58 -10.42
CA ARG A 256 29.84 14.02 -11.70
C ARG A 256 30.28 15.09 -12.69
N ILE A 257 29.50 16.16 -12.86
CA ILE A 257 29.83 17.26 -13.78
C ILE A 257 31.07 18.01 -13.28
N ILE A 258 31.17 18.30 -11.97
CA ILE A 258 32.38 18.87 -11.36
C ILE A 258 33.58 17.96 -11.68
N GLY A 259 33.56 16.70 -11.23
CA GLY A 259 34.68 15.78 -11.43
C GLY A 259 35.03 15.54 -12.90
N ALA A 260 34.06 15.53 -13.81
CA ALA A 260 34.31 15.41 -15.25
C ALA A 260 34.98 16.68 -15.81
N THR A 261 34.56 17.88 -15.43
CA THR A 261 35.28 19.14 -15.78
C THR A 261 36.67 19.26 -15.14
N ASP A 262 36.96 18.50 -14.08
CA ASP A 262 38.30 18.42 -13.47
C ASP A 262 39.19 17.30 -14.06
N THR A 263 38.65 16.34 -14.84
CA THR A 263 39.37 15.11 -15.23
C THR A 263 39.21 14.66 -16.69
N CYS A 264 38.28 15.23 -17.46
CA CYS A 264 38.05 14.85 -18.86
C CYS A 264 38.53 15.95 -19.79
N ASP A 265 39.49 15.63 -20.66
CA ASP A 265 40.13 16.58 -21.59
C ASP A 265 39.12 17.32 -22.47
N ALA A 266 38.05 16.63 -22.89
CA ALA A 266 36.93 17.20 -23.65
C ALA A 266 36.04 18.17 -22.85
N LEU A 267 36.35 18.43 -21.58
CA LEU A 267 35.71 19.39 -20.68
C LEU A 267 36.74 20.34 -20.01
N GLN A 268 38.01 20.32 -20.44
CA GLN A 268 39.05 21.25 -19.96
C GLN A 268 39.08 22.55 -20.77
N VAL A 269 39.81 23.57 -20.29
CA VAL A 269 39.81 24.95 -20.84
C VAL A 269 40.37 24.99 -22.26
N GLU A 270 41.35 24.14 -22.53
CA GLU A 270 41.99 23.92 -23.82
C GLU A 270 40.95 23.55 -24.87
N ALA A 271 40.07 22.58 -24.56
CA ALA A 271 38.95 22.20 -25.44
C ALA A 271 37.88 23.31 -25.54
N LEU A 272 37.69 24.14 -24.51
CA LEU A 272 36.74 25.27 -24.54
C LEU A 272 37.28 26.52 -25.29
N SER A 273 38.50 26.46 -25.84
CA SER A 273 39.05 27.53 -26.67
C SER A 273 38.50 27.52 -28.11
N GLU A 274 38.29 26.34 -28.70
CA GLU A 274 37.75 26.15 -30.05
C GLU A 274 36.22 25.99 -30.06
N LEU A 275 35.53 26.46 -31.10
CA LEU A 275 34.07 26.30 -31.21
C LEU A 275 33.67 24.82 -31.31
N ALA A 276 34.48 24.02 -32.01
CA ALA A 276 34.29 22.57 -32.11
C ALA A 276 34.50 21.85 -30.77
N GLY A 277 35.51 22.26 -29.99
CA GLY A 277 35.74 21.71 -28.66
C GLY A 277 34.65 22.10 -27.66
N CYS A 278 34.15 23.34 -27.70
CA CYS A 278 32.95 23.78 -26.99
C CYS A 278 31.73 22.90 -27.27
N PHE A 279 31.47 22.54 -28.53
CA PHE A 279 30.34 21.66 -28.87
C PHE A 279 30.60 20.21 -28.41
N SER A 280 31.85 19.72 -28.53
CA SER A 280 32.25 18.42 -27.98
C SER A 280 32.06 18.35 -26.45
N ALA A 281 32.33 19.44 -25.73
CA ALA A 281 32.08 19.56 -24.29
C ALA A 281 30.57 19.49 -23.95
N ALA A 282 29.72 20.12 -24.77
CA ALA A 282 28.26 20.02 -24.64
C ALA A 282 27.77 18.57 -24.85
N LEU A 283 28.26 17.87 -25.88
CA LEU A 283 27.92 16.45 -26.12
C LEU A 283 28.40 15.54 -24.97
N THR A 284 29.64 15.72 -24.50
CA THR A 284 30.17 15.00 -23.33
C THR A 284 29.30 15.23 -22.09
N THR A 285 28.80 16.45 -21.89
CA THR A 285 27.91 16.77 -20.77
C THR A 285 26.57 16.03 -20.88
N HIS A 286 25.97 15.90 -22.07
CA HIS A 286 24.75 15.09 -22.26
C HIS A 286 24.96 13.63 -21.85
N LEU A 287 26.10 13.03 -22.19
CA LEU A 287 26.41 11.64 -21.84
C LEU A 287 26.41 11.41 -20.32
N ILE A 288 26.81 12.40 -19.50
CA ILE A 288 26.77 12.29 -18.03
C ILE A 288 25.32 12.12 -17.51
N PHE A 289 24.34 12.76 -18.16
CA PHE A 289 22.91 12.57 -17.85
C PHE A 289 22.40 11.22 -18.36
N PHE A 290 22.79 10.83 -19.58
CA PHE A 290 22.30 9.61 -20.23
C PHE A 290 22.84 8.35 -19.55
N GLU A 291 24.11 8.32 -19.16
CA GLU A 291 24.70 7.21 -18.40
C GLU A 291 24.06 7.10 -17.02
N TRP A 292 23.82 8.22 -16.32
CA TRP A 292 23.07 8.22 -15.07
C TRP A 292 21.65 7.63 -15.21
N CYS A 293 20.94 7.88 -16.32
CA CYS A 293 19.61 7.31 -16.54
C CYS A 293 19.62 5.83 -16.97
N GLY A 294 20.73 5.34 -17.53
CA GLY A 294 20.95 3.92 -17.86
C GLY A 294 21.52 3.07 -16.70
N GLU A 295 22.04 3.70 -15.67
CA GLU A 295 22.66 3.02 -14.53
C GLU A 295 21.68 2.22 -13.65
N ARG A 296 22.24 1.25 -12.92
CA ARG A 296 21.63 0.54 -11.76
C ARG A 296 20.37 -0.29 -12.02
N TRP A 297 19.65 -0.13 -13.13
CA TRP A 297 18.44 -0.90 -13.48
C TRP A 297 18.60 -2.42 -13.28
N ARG A 298 19.71 -3.00 -13.74
CA ARG A 298 19.99 -4.44 -13.54
C ARG A 298 20.05 -4.87 -12.07
N LYS A 299 20.55 -4.03 -11.16
CA LYS A 299 20.58 -4.31 -9.71
C LYS A 299 19.19 -4.15 -9.09
N TYR A 300 18.48 -3.09 -9.46
CA TYR A 300 17.12 -2.81 -9.02
C TYR A 300 16.14 -3.93 -9.43
N ASN A 301 16.09 -4.24 -10.73
CA ASN A 301 15.31 -5.34 -11.29
C ASN A 301 15.71 -6.67 -10.65
N GLY A 302 17.02 -6.91 -10.45
CA GLY A 302 17.53 -8.12 -9.78
C GLY A 302 17.10 -8.27 -8.32
N SER A 303 16.87 -7.19 -7.57
CA SER A 303 16.25 -7.29 -6.24
C SER A 303 14.76 -7.65 -6.30
N LEU A 304 13.99 -7.06 -7.23
CA LEU A 304 12.58 -7.41 -7.42
C LEU A 304 12.40 -8.85 -7.93
N GLU A 305 13.32 -9.33 -8.77
CA GLU A 305 13.41 -10.72 -9.22
C GLU A 305 13.71 -11.66 -8.05
N LYS A 306 14.69 -11.33 -7.20
CA LYS A 306 15.00 -12.11 -5.99
C LYS A 306 13.82 -12.15 -5.01
N ASP A 307 13.16 -11.02 -4.77
CA ASP A 307 12.00 -10.94 -3.87
C ASP A 307 10.76 -11.65 -4.46
N THR A 308 10.66 -11.73 -5.78
CA THR A 308 9.70 -12.60 -6.48
C THR A 308 9.99 -14.08 -6.21
N SER A 309 11.19 -14.56 -6.48
CA SER A 309 11.58 -15.96 -6.21
C SER A 309 11.38 -16.35 -4.74
N ASN A 310 11.82 -15.50 -3.79
CA ASN A 310 11.60 -15.68 -2.35
C ASN A 310 10.13 -15.92 -1.93
N ILE A 311 9.17 -15.57 -2.78
CA ILE A 311 7.73 -15.81 -2.59
C ILE A 311 7.24 -16.98 -3.46
N LEU A 312 7.58 -17.01 -4.75
CA LEU A 312 7.09 -18.02 -5.70
C LEU A 312 7.72 -19.40 -5.49
N ASP A 313 8.99 -19.49 -5.07
CA ASP A 313 9.65 -20.78 -4.80
C ASP A 313 8.92 -21.58 -3.72
N LYS A 314 8.24 -20.89 -2.78
CA LYS A 314 7.41 -21.54 -1.76
C LYS A 314 6.13 -22.15 -2.33
N ALA A 315 5.58 -21.56 -3.39
CA ALA A 315 4.36 -21.99 -4.05
C ALA A 315 4.63 -23.07 -5.12
N ASN A 316 5.78 -22.99 -5.79
CA ASN A 316 6.21 -23.95 -6.81
C ASN A 316 6.69 -25.28 -6.19
N ASN A 317 7.34 -25.25 -5.02
CA ASN A 317 7.85 -26.44 -4.33
C ASN A 317 6.85 -27.05 -3.33
N ILE A 318 5.55 -26.92 -3.57
CA ILE A 318 4.54 -27.59 -2.74
C ILE A 318 4.51 -29.10 -3.10
N PRO A 319 4.55 -30.03 -2.12
CA PRO A 319 4.34 -31.45 -2.38
C PRO A 319 2.90 -31.69 -2.85
N VAL A 320 2.73 -31.94 -4.16
CA VAL A 320 1.43 -32.07 -4.84
C VAL A 320 0.53 -33.12 -4.17
N HIS A 321 1.09 -34.25 -3.73
CA HIS A 321 0.36 -35.31 -3.03
C HIS A 321 -0.34 -34.84 -1.74
N LYS A 322 0.19 -33.82 -1.03
CA LYS A 322 -0.44 -33.23 0.17
C LYS A 322 -1.52 -32.19 -0.17
N VAL A 323 -1.70 -31.86 -1.44
CA VAL A 323 -2.78 -31.00 -1.97
C VAL A 323 -3.88 -31.86 -2.59
N GLU A 324 -3.51 -32.94 -3.29
CA GLU A 324 -4.44 -33.94 -3.80
C GLU A 324 -5.18 -34.65 -2.65
N SER A 325 -4.50 -35.02 -1.57
CA SER A 325 -5.15 -35.62 -0.39
C SER A 325 -6.11 -34.69 0.38
N LEU A 326 -6.07 -33.37 0.15
CA LEU A 326 -7.11 -32.43 0.63
C LEU A 326 -8.34 -32.40 -0.29
N LEU A 327 -8.14 -32.58 -1.60
CA LEU A 327 -9.22 -32.61 -2.58
C LEU A 327 -10.07 -33.88 -2.42
N ASP A 328 -9.42 -35.03 -2.23
CA ASP A 328 -10.06 -36.34 -2.07
C ASP A 328 -10.76 -36.53 -0.70
N TYR A 329 -10.58 -35.60 0.24
CA TYR A 329 -11.20 -35.69 1.57
C TYR A 329 -12.69 -35.30 1.54
N ASP A 330 -13.55 -36.32 1.53
CA ASP A 330 -15.01 -36.17 1.52
C ASP A 330 -15.60 -35.70 2.86
N ILE A 331 -16.79 -35.08 2.80
CA ILE A 331 -17.50 -34.56 3.96
C ILE A 331 -17.98 -35.70 4.88
N GLU A 332 -18.38 -36.87 4.35
CA GLU A 332 -18.76 -38.00 5.21
C GLU A 332 -17.56 -38.59 5.97
N THR A 333 -16.39 -38.67 5.34
CA THR A 333 -15.18 -39.16 6.01
C THR A 333 -14.69 -38.17 7.06
N LEU A 334 -14.83 -36.87 6.83
CA LEU A 334 -14.51 -35.80 7.78
C LEU A 334 -15.46 -35.78 8.99
N ILE A 335 -16.77 -35.95 8.76
CA ILE A 335 -17.76 -36.13 9.84
C ILE A 335 -17.44 -37.38 10.66
N LYS A 336 -17.09 -38.50 10.00
CA LYS A 336 -16.65 -39.73 10.69
C LYS A 336 -15.38 -39.51 11.51
N THR A 337 -14.32 -38.87 10.99
CA THR A 337 -13.10 -38.65 11.81
C THR A 337 -13.39 -37.83 13.05
N LEU A 338 -14.17 -36.75 12.94
CA LEU A 338 -14.61 -35.92 14.07
C LEU A 338 -15.48 -36.68 15.09
N GLN A 339 -16.25 -37.69 14.65
CA GLN A 339 -17.00 -38.59 15.53
C GLN A 339 -16.14 -39.69 16.15
N THR A 340 -15.05 -40.11 15.52
CA THR A 340 -14.20 -41.24 15.97
C THR A 340 -13.02 -40.85 16.85
N THR A 341 -12.67 -39.57 16.97
CA THR A 341 -11.62 -39.11 17.91
C THR A 341 -11.97 -39.52 19.35
N PRO A 342 -11.16 -40.37 20.03
CA PRO A 342 -11.43 -40.74 21.41
C PRO A 342 -11.26 -39.54 22.34
N GLU A 343 -12.10 -39.47 23.40
CA GLU A 343 -11.99 -38.45 24.45
C GLU A 343 -10.77 -38.74 25.36
N THR A 344 -9.55 -38.52 24.86
CA THR A 344 -8.30 -38.77 25.62
C THR A 344 -7.26 -37.65 25.48
N ILE A 345 -7.70 -36.42 25.22
CA ILE A 345 -7.03 -35.22 25.70
C ILE A 345 -8.07 -34.38 26.44
N ALA A 346 -7.80 -34.08 27.72
CA ALA A 346 -8.74 -33.35 28.58
C ALA A 346 -8.91 -31.90 28.09
N SER A 347 -10.02 -31.61 27.43
CA SER A 347 -10.43 -30.24 27.12
C SER A 347 -10.90 -29.54 28.40
N PRO A 348 -10.44 -28.32 28.70
CA PRO A 348 -11.03 -27.52 29.77
C PRO A 348 -12.48 -27.17 29.40
N THR A 349 -13.39 -27.29 30.37
CA THR A 349 -14.84 -27.20 30.14
C THR A 349 -15.24 -25.84 29.56
N PRO A 350 -15.95 -25.78 28.42
CA PRO A 350 -16.50 -24.51 27.92
C PRO A 350 -17.63 -24.04 28.84
N GLU A 351 -17.42 -22.93 29.55
CA GLU A 351 -18.41 -22.40 30.48
C GLU A 351 -19.66 -21.87 29.74
N ARG A 352 -20.82 -22.02 30.39
CA ARG A 352 -22.16 -21.77 29.88
C ARG A 352 -22.46 -20.28 29.64
N ALA A 353 -21.89 -19.72 28.59
CA ALA A 353 -22.16 -18.36 28.13
C ALA A 353 -23.67 -18.13 27.91
N ARG A 354 -24.26 -17.21 28.70
CA ARG A 354 -25.71 -16.93 28.67
C ARG A 354 -26.07 -16.06 27.46
N THR A 355 -26.61 -16.66 26.42
CA THR A 355 -27.27 -15.88 25.34
C THR A 355 -28.52 -15.19 25.90
N TRP A 356 -28.64 -13.89 25.70
CA TRP A 356 -29.75 -13.08 26.22
C TRP A 356 -31.04 -13.34 25.45
N GLN A 357 -32.13 -13.63 26.15
CA GLN A 357 -33.48 -13.56 25.58
C GLN A 357 -33.99 -12.12 25.65
N SER A 358 -33.83 -11.36 24.58
CA SER A 358 -34.61 -10.13 24.37
C SER A 358 -36.05 -10.51 24.03
N ALA A 359 -37.01 -9.88 24.70
CA ALA A 359 -38.41 -10.30 24.68
C ALA A 359 -39.09 -10.09 23.30
N ARG A 360 -40.09 -10.92 23.00
CA ARG A 360 -41.06 -10.64 21.93
C ARG A 360 -42.00 -9.54 22.40
N THR A 361 -42.24 -8.55 21.54
CA THR A 361 -43.46 -7.74 21.56
C THR A 361 -44.03 -7.77 20.15
N ALA A 362 -45.30 -8.14 20.01
CA ALA A 362 -45.87 -8.50 18.71
C ALA A 362 -46.38 -7.29 17.92
N TYR A 363 -46.19 -7.32 16.60
CA TYR A 363 -47.10 -6.69 15.64
C TYR A 363 -47.32 -7.61 14.42
N SER A 364 -48.50 -7.48 13.82
CA SER A 364 -49.03 -8.37 12.78
C SER A 364 -48.58 -8.00 11.37
N VAL A 365 -48.58 -8.99 10.48
CA VAL A 365 -48.50 -8.81 9.02
C VAL A 365 -49.70 -8.00 8.52
N PRO A 366 -49.49 -7.07 7.56
CA PRO A 366 -50.33 -7.10 6.35
C PRO A 366 -49.53 -7.19 5.05
N SER A 367 -49.93 -8.14 4.20
CA SER A 367 -49.98 -8.10 2.72
C SER A 367 -48.93 -7.34 1.88
N SER A 368 -48.31 -8.06 0.93
CA SER A 368 -47.73 -7.52 -0.30
C SER A 368 -48.75 -6.75 -1.16
N PRO A 369 -48.28 -5.88 -2.08
CA PRO A 369 -48.82 -5.99 -3.44
C PRO A 369 -47.79 -5.85 -4.59
N THR A 370 -48.09 -6.56 -5.68
CA THR A 370 -47.81 -6.24 -7.10
C THR A 370 -46.40 -5.85 -7.57
N LEU A 371 -45.76 -6.83 -8.21
CA LEU A 371 -45.04 -6.75 -9.49
C LEU A 371 -45.19 -5.41 -10.28
N GLY A 372 -44.08 -4.70 -10.52
CA GLY A 372 -44.02 -3.45 -11.30
C GLY A 372 -42.81 -3.39 -12.23
N LYS A 373 -43.03 -3.61 -13.53
CA LYS A 373 -42.03 -3.71 -14.61
C LYS A 373 -40.97 -2.58 -14.62
N PHE A 374 -39.73 -2.94 -14.95
CA PHE A 374 -39.00 -2.23 -16.01
C PHE A 374 -38.24 -3.22 -16.91
N SER A 375 -37.98 -2.82 -18.17
CA SER A 375 -37.53 -3.70 -19.25
C SER A 375 -36.23 -3.19 -19.89
N ARG A 376 -35.37 -4.14 -20.31
CA ARG A 376 -34.54 -4.13 -21.54
C ARG A 376 -33.82 -5.49 -21.66
N THR A 377 -34.31 -6.46 -22.44
CA THR A 377 -34.17 -6.62 -23.92
C THR A 377 -32.72 -6.74 -24.42
N PHE A 378 -32.30 -7.97 -24.72
CA PHE A 378 -31.18 -8.30 -25.61
C PHE A 378 -31.58 -8.13 -27.09
N SER A 379 -30.66 -7.69 -27.97
CA SER A 379 -30.44 -8.19 -29.36
C SER A 379 -29.52 -7.26 -30.18
N GLY A 380 -28.91 -7.78 -31.25
CA GLY A 380 -27.80 -7.16 -32.02
C GLY A 380 -26.47 -7.86 -31.70
N LEU A 381 -25.86 -8.74 -32.52
CA LEU A 381 -25.89 -8.95 -33.98
C LEU A 381 -25.29 -7.75 -34.77
N SER A 382 -24.31 -7.89 -35.69
CA SER A 382 -23.71 -9.10 -36.28
C SER A 382 -22.26 -8.90 -36.81
N ARG A 383 -21.51 -10.02 -36.92
CA ARG A 383 -20.58 -10.51 -37.99
C ARG A 383 -19.97 -9.53 -39.02
N ILE A 384 -18.73 -9.78 -39.49
CA ILE A 384 -18.31 -10.78 -40.53
C ILE A 384 -16.84 -11.22 -40.25
N THR A 385 -16.37 -12.49 -40.14
CA THR A 385 -16.42 -13.77 -40.94
C THR A 385 -15.58 -13.77 -42.22
N THR A 386 -14.85 -14.81 -42.68
CA THR A 386 -14.60 -16.22 -42.23
C THR A 386 -13.09 -16.56 -42.48
N THR A 387 -12.47 -17.75 -42.55
CA THR A 387 -12.78 -19.20 -42.77
C THR A 387 -11.64 -20.02 -42.08
N THR A 388 -11.74 -21.19 -41.41
CA THR A 388 -12.10 -22.60 -41.80
C THR A 388 -11.25 -23.19 -42.96
N MET A 389 -10.72 -24.44 -42.94
CA MET A 389 -11.18 -25.77 -42.42
C MET A 389 -10.03 -26.61 -41.76
N ASN A 390 -10.24 -27.52 -40.79
CA ASN A 390 -10.72 -28.95 -40.79
C ASN A 390 -9.84 -29.95 -41.61
N SER A 391 -9.65 -31.25 -41.28
CA SER A 391 -10.39 -32.20 -40.40
C SER A 391 -9.59 -33.44 -39.88
N THR A 392 -9.95 -33.91 -38.69
CA THR A 392 -10.14 -35.32 -38.18
C THR A 392 -9.31 -36.54 -38.68
N GLY A 393 -8.86 -37.39 -37.73
CA GLY A 393 -8.41 -38.79 -37.93
C GLY A 393 -8.30 -39.58 -36.61
N GLN A 394 -8.38 -40.93 -36.60
CA GLN A 394 -8.49 -41.77 -35.38
C GLN A 394 -7.51 -42.97 -35.31
N SER A 395 -7.16 -43.34 -34.06
CA SER A 395 -6.85 -44.71 -33.54
C SER A 395 -5.65 -45.53 -34.07
N SER A 396 -4.74 -45.93 -33.17
CA SER A 396 -4.53 -47.35 -32.74
C SER A 396 -3.28 -47.52 -31.83
N ARG A 397 -2.97 -48.75 -31.37
CA ARG A 397 -2.13 -49.07 -30.19
C ARG A 397 -1.36 -50.41 -30.34
N ALA A 398 -0.01 -50.43 -30.28
CA ALA A 398 0.83 -51.62 -29.99
C ALA A 398 2.34 -51.28 -29.80
N VAL A 399 3.09 -52.16 -29.11
CA VAL A 399 4.51 -52.09 -28.63
C VAL A 399 4.96 -53.55 -28.28
N PRO A 400 6.24 -53.99 -28.10
CA PRO A 400 7.59 -53.70 -28.68
C PRO A 400 8.07 -54.99 -29.47
N PRO A 401 9.26 -55.66 -29.32
CA PRO A 401 10.69 -55.35 -29.00
C PRO A 401 11.62 -55.83 -30.19
N PRO A 402 12.82 -56.48 -30.09
CA PRO A 402 13.87 -56.62 -29.04
C PRO A 402 15.38 -56.51 -29.47
N MET A 403 16.26 -56.51 -28.46
CA MET A 403 17.64 -57.08 -28.37
C MET A 403 18.91 -56.38 -28.94
N SER A 404 19.99 -56.55 -28.15
CA SER A 404 21.39 -56.08 -28.32
C SER A 404 22.37 -57.29 -28.25
N PRO A 405 23.70 -57.08 -28.39
CA PRO A 405 24.57 -57.54 -27.29
C PRO A 405 25.91 -56.76 -27.07
N LEU A 406 26.31 -56.62 -25.78
CA LEU A 406 27.63 -56.85 -25.12
C LEU A 406 28.96 -56.31 -25.76
N LEU A 407 30.04 -55.99 -25.04
CA LEU A 407 30.68 -56.62 -23.86
C LEU A 407 31.80 -55.70 -23.25
N GLY A 408 32.16 -55.81 -21.95
CA GLY A 408 33.46 -55.28 -21.44
C GLY A 408 33.60 -54.90 -19.94
N SER A 409 34.27 -55.77 -19.16
CA SER A 409 34.85 -55.63 -17.78
C SER A 409 35.44 -54.26 -17.36
N GLY A 410 35.55 -53.86 -16.06
CA GLY A 410 35.62 -54.55 -14.75
C GLY A 410 37.07 -54.60 -14.18
N PRO A 411 37.39 -54.99 -12.90
CA PRO A 411 36.58 -55.14 -11.67
C PRO A 411 37.28 -54.69 -10.33
N LYS A 412 36.56 -54.74 -9.17
CA LYS A 412 36.96 -55.25 -7.80
C LYS A 412 36.44 -54.47 -6.57
N SER A 413 36.10 -55.25 -5.52
CA SER A 413 35.89 -54.89 -4.09
C SER A 413 36.62 -55.95 -3.21
N PRO A 414 36.84 -55.74 -1.90
CA PRO A 414 36.12 -56.51 -0.86
C PRO A 414 35.64 -55.63 0.34
N VAL A 415 34.47 -55.81 0.98
CA VAL A 415 33.87 -56.94 1.76
C VAL A 415 34.29 -57.00 3.24
N ALA A 416 33.29 -56.86 4.12
CA ALA A 416 33.17 -57.22 5.56
C ALA A 416 31.95 -56.43 6.11
N ASP A 417 30.69 -56.88 6.09
CA ASP A 417 30.06 -58.13 6.56
C ASP A 417 30.04 -58.27 8.10
N SER A 418 28.89 -57.93 8.71
CA SER A 418 28.16 -58.82 9.63
C SER A 418 26.75 -58.28 9.93
N ASP A 419 25.75 -59.00 9.45
CA ASP A 419 24.36 -59.24 9.90
C ASP A 419 24.02 -58.76 11.35
N THR A 420 22.78 -58.37 11.68
CA THR A 420 21.54 -59.17 11.51
C THR A 420 20.29 -58.39 11.13
N ASP A 421 19.26 -59.15 10.75
CA ASP A 421 17.91 -58.74 10.35
C ASP A 421 17.12 -58.00 11.45
N ASP A 422 16.23 -57.10 11.02
CA ASP A 422 14.89 -56.87 11.58
C ASP A 422 13.99 -56.34 10.44
N GLU A 423 12.68 -56.61 10.52
CA GLU A 423 11.71 -56.22 9.47
C GLU A 423 11.26 -54.76 9.66
N GLU A 424 11.72 -53.84 8.80
CA GLU A 424 11.11 -52.49 8.72
C GLU A 424 9.81 -52.59 7.91
N ASP A 425 8.67 -52.55 8.62
CA ASP A 425 7.32 -52.44 8.05
C ASP A 425 7.21 -51.25 7.08
N ASP A 426 6.46 -51.42 5.99
CA ASP A 426 5.96 -50.32 5.16
C ASP A 426 4.94 -49.48 5.95
N GLU A 427 5.39 -48.58 6.85
CA GLU A 427 4.52 -47.54 7.42
C GLU A 427 4.07 -46.57 6.31
N GLU A 428 2.89 -46.89 5.75
CA GLU A 428 2.16 -46.07 4.78
C GLU A 428 1.87 -44.67 5.38
N ASP A 429 2.76 -43.70 5.12
CA ASP A 429 2.85 -42.36 5.75
C ASP A 429 1.49 -41.64 5.78
N ARG A 430 0.76 -41.85 6.89
CA ARG A 430 -0.66 -41.56 7.02
C ARG A 430 -0.92 -40.09 7.34
N ALA A 431 -0.50 -39.23 6.42
CA ALA A 431 -0.45 -37.78 6.53
C ALA A 431 -1.70 -37.18 7.20
N GLN A 432 -1.55 -36.71 8.45
CA GLN A 432 -2.67 -36.18 9.20
C GLN A 432 -3.23 -34.89 8.55
N PRO A 433 -4.56 -34.73 8.42
CA PRO A 433 -5.17 -33.57 7.75
C PRO A 433 -4.75 -32.20 8.32
N GLN A 434 -4.31 -32.16 9.59
CA GLN A 434 -3.83 -30.93 10.24
C GLN A 434 -2.57 -30.35 9.57
N ASP A 435 -1.68 -31.20 9.03
CA ASP A 435 -0.41 -30.76 8.43
C ASP A 435 -0.62 -30.11 7.06
N ALA A 436 -1.47 -30.69 6.22
CA ALA A 436 -1.83 -30.11 4.93
C ALA A 436 -2.57 -28.76 5.09
N PHE A 437 -3.36 -28.61 6.16
CA PHE A 437 -4.00 -27.34 6.51
C PHE A 437 -3.00 -26.28 7.03
N GLN A 438 -1.97 -26.70 7.77
CA GLN A 438 -0.85 -25.83 8.15
C GLN A 438 -0.01 -25.42 6.93
N LEU A 439 0.15 -26.30 5.94
CA LEU A 439 0.81 -26.00 4.67
C LEU A 439 0.03 -24.91 3.91
N LEU A 440 -1.29 -25.05 3.73
CA LEU A 440 -2.12 -23.99 3.12
C LEU A 440 -2.17 -22.69 3.95
N ARG A 441 -1.96 -22.76 5.28
CA ARG A 441 -1.87 -21.57 6.13
C ARG A 441 -0.68 -20.67 5.79
N ASN A 442 0.40 -21.24 5.23
CA ASN A 442 1.59 -20.50 4.78
C ASN A 442 1.33 -19.63 3.54
N PHE A 443 0.24 -19.86 2.80
CA PHE A 443 -0.19 -19.03 1.68
C PHE A 443 -1.27 -18.05 2.16
N GLY A 444 -0.93 -16.77 2.17
CA GLY A 444 -1.75 -15.74 2.79
C GLY A 444 -1.72 -14.41 2.03
N ILE A 445 -2.76 -13.62 2.28
CA ILE A 445 -3.02 -12.32 1.63
C ILE A 445 -1.80 -11.39 1.69
N LYS A 446 -0.94 -11.48 2.71
CA LYS A 446 0.30 -10.71 2.82
C LYS A 446 1.29 -10.98 1.66
N GLN A 447 1.47 -12.23 1.23
CA GLN A 447 2.34 -12.54 0.09
C GLN A 447 1.72 -12.06 -1.23
N LEU A 448 0.40 -12.25 -1.41
CA LEU A 448 -0.32 -11.73 -2.58
C LEU A 448 -0.24 -10.18 -2.64
N GLN A 449 -0.30 -9.50 -1.49
CA GLN A 449 -0.05 -8.06 -1.40
C GLN A 449 1.40 -7.72 -1.79
N SER A 450 2.41 -8.43 -1.29
CA SER A 450 3.81 -8.24 -1.71
C SER A 450 4.01 -8.45 -3.21
N LEU A 451 3.44 -9.50 -3.80
CA LEU A 451 3.50 -9.76 -5.25
C LEU A 451 2.81 -8.65 -6.05
N ASN A 452 1.70 -8.08 -5.56
CA ASN A 452 1.07 -6.92 -6.19
C ASN A 452 1.92 -5.64 -6.08
N CYS A 453 2.59 -5.40 -4.95
CA CYS A 453 3.54 -4.29 -4.81
C CYS A 453 4.73 -4.45 -5.78
N ILE A 454 5.37 -5.62 -5.81
CA ILE A 454 6.47 -5.92 -6.73
C ILE A 454 6.03 -5.75 -8.19
N LYS A 455 4.83 -6.21 -8.56
CA LYS A 455 4.30 -6.00 -9.91
C LYS A 455 4.08 -4.51 -10.22
N ALA A 456 3.61 -3.70 -9.27
CA ALA A 456 3.46 -2.26 -9.45
C ALA A 456 4.81 -1.55 -9.63
N ASP A 457 5.83 -1.95 -8.87
CA ASP A 457 7.21 -1.45 -9.01
C ASP A 457 7.83 -1.84 -10.37
N LEU A 458 7.58 -3.07 -10.85
CA LEU A 458 8.02 -3.52 -12.18
C LEU A 458 7.28 -2.81 -13.32
N HIS A 459 5.95 -2.62 -13.23
CA HIS A 459 5.20 -1.78 -14.18
C HIS A 459 5.77 -0.37 -14.25
N THR A 460 6.02 0.24 -13.09
CA THR A 460 6.62 1.57 -12.95
C THR A 460 7.99 1.65 -13.62
N SER A 461 8.82 0.62 -13.42
CA SER A 461 10.18 0.56 -13.98
C SER A 461 10.20 0.30 -15.48
N CYS A 462 9.31 -0.56 -15.98
CA CYS A 462 9.09 -0.79 -17.40
C CYS A 462 8.67 0.51 -18.12
N LEU A 463 7.73 1.25 -17.53
CA LEU A 463 7.32 2.57 -18.01
C LEU A 463 8.50 3.55 -18.06
N ILE A 464 9.25 3.69 -16.95
CA ILE A 464 10.35 4.65 -16.86
C ILE A 464 11.48 4.33 -17.85
N MET A 465 11.86 3.05 -18.00
CA MET A 465 12.91 2.66 -18.95
C MET A 465 12.51 3.02 -20.39
N ARG A 466 11.24 2.82 -20.77
CA ARG A 466 10.70 3.25 -22.07
C ARG A 466 10.73 4.78 -22.21
N LEU A 467 10.20 5.50 -21.23
CA LEU A 467 10.12 6.96 -21.23
C LEU A 467 11.50 7.64 -21.33
N ASN A 468 12.51 7.11 -20.61
CA ASN A 468 13.90 7.53 -20.76
C ASN A 468 14.44 7.26 -22.18
N ALA A 469 14.15 6.08 -22.74
CA ALA A 469 14.61 5.68 -24.07
C ALA A 469 13.99 6.56 -25.18
N GLU A 470 12.70 6.89 -25.06
CA GLU A 470 12.00 7.86 -25.92
C GLU A 470 12.69 9.24 -25.88
N VAL A 471 12.94 9.80 -24.68
CA VAL A 471 13.66 11.09 -24.54
C VAL A 471 15.09 11.05 -25.11
N LEU A 472 15.85 9.97 -24.87
CA LEU A 472 17.21 9.84 -25.43
C LEU A 472 17.19 9.75 -26.96
N ASN A 473 16.19 9.08 -27.53
CA ASN A 473 15.98 8.99 -28.97
C ASN A 473 15.59 10.36 -29.55
N ASP A 474 14.71 11.11 -28.90
CA ASP A 474 14.29 12.44 -29.35
C ASP A 474 15.44 13.46 -29.34
N VAL A 475 16.27 13.48 -28.28
CA VAL A 475 17.48 14.33 -28.26
C VAL A 475 18.45 13.93 -29.38
N LEU A 476 18.62 12.63 -29.64
CA LEU A 476 19.49 12.14 -30.70
C LEU A 476 18.98 12.52 -32.09
N ASN A 477 17.67 12.40 -32.34
CA ASN A 477 17.05 12.80 -33.61
C ASN A 477 17.13 14.31 -33.84
N TYR A 478 16.83 15.12 -32.82
CA TYR A 478 17.00 16.57 -32.87
C TYR A 478 18.43 16.98 -33.25
N TYR A 479 19.44 16.35 -32.67
CA TYR A 479 20.82 16.60 -33.08
C TYR A 479 21.14 16.10 -34.49
N ASN A 480 20.65 14.92 -34.90
CA ASN A 480 20.84 14.41 -36.26
C ASN A 480 20.24 15.34 -37.33
N GLU A 481 19.03 15.85 -37.09
CA GLU A 481 18.32 16.78 -37.99
C GLU A 481 19.03 18.14 -38.11
N LEU A 482 19.59 18.65 -37.02
CA LEU A 482 20.25 19.95 -37.02
C LEU A 482 21.74 19.92 -37.41
N PHE A 483 22.44 18.78 -37.30
CA PHE A 483 23.89 18.72 -37.49
C PHE A 483 24.36 19.22 -38.85
N ASP A 484 23.65 18.89 -39.94
CA ASP A 484 23.97 19.35 -41.29
C ASP A 484 23.82 20.88 -41.46
N SER A 485 22.94 21.49 -40.65
CA SER A 485 22.67 22.94 -40.64
C SER A 485 23.65 23.75 -39.79
N PHE A 486 24.58 23.10 -39.06
CA PHE A 486 25.58 23.79 -38.23
C PHE A 486 26.72 24.41 -39.07
N PRO A 487 27.49 25.37 -38.50
CA PRO A 487 28.71 25.89 -39.13
C PRO A 487 29.71 24.78 -39.49
N ASP A 488 30.45 24.97 -40.58
CA ASP A 488 31.38 23.96 -41.09
C ASP A 488 32.48 23.58 -40.09
N GLU A 489 32.96 24.54 -39.28
CA GLU A 489 33.92 24.31 -38.18
C GLU A 489 33.44 23.22 -37.20
N ILE A 490 32.17 23.29 -36.78
CA ILE A 490 31.55 22.28 -35.91
C ILE A 490 31.39 20.95 -36.68
N LYS A 491 30.92 20.99 -37.93
CA LYS A 491 30.70 19.77 -38.72
C LYS A 491 31.99 19.02 -39.05
N THR A 492 33.12 19.71 -39.23
CA THR A 492 34.43 19.08 -39.44
C THR A 492 35.09 18.67 -38.13
N GLY A 493 35.17 19.57 -37.14
CA GLY A 493 35.89 19.33 -35.89
C GLY A 493 35.18 18.32 -34.97
N CYS A 494 33.86 18.40 -34.85
CA CYS A 494 33.09 17.57 -33.92
C CYS A 494 32.69 16.21 -34.48
N LYS A 495 32.97 15.90 -35.76
CA LYS A 495 32.40 14.72 -36.45
C LYS A 495 32.63 13.41 -35.70
N TYR A 496 33.83 13.23 -35.12
CA TYR A 496 34.16 12.06 -34.30
C TYR A 496 33.39 12.06 -32.96
N SER A 497 33.41 13.17 -32.22
CA SER A 497 32.68 13.32 -30.95
C SER A 497 31.17 13.13 -31.12
N PHE A 498 30.61 13.59 -32.24
CA PHE A 498 29.19 13.41 -32.55
C PHE A 498 28.83 11.96 -32.89
N LEU A 499 29.67 11.27 -33.67
CA LEU A 499 29.51 9.84 -33.93
C LEU A 499 29.63 9.01 -32.64
N GLU A 500 30.56 9.35 -31.75
CA GLU A 500 30.73 8.69 -30.46
C GLU A 500 29.57 8.98 -29.49
N PHE A 501 29.06 10.22 -29.46
CA PHE A 501 27.83 10.59 -28.75
C PHE A 501 26.63 9.78 -29.24
N SER A 502 26.43 9.71 -30.56
CA SER A 502 25.35 8.93 -31.19
C SER A 502 25.47 7.44 -30.86
N ARG A 503 26.69 6.88 -30.94
CA ARG A 503 26.98 5.48 -30.61
C ARG A 503 26.71 5.15 -29.13
N ARG A 504 27.16 5.99 -28.20
CA ARG A 504 26.91 5.81 -26.75
C ARG A 504 25.44 5.96 -26.40
N THR A 505 24.77 7.00 -26.92
CA THR A 505 23.32 7.22 -26.71
C THR A 505 22.50 6.04 -27.23
N THR A 506 22.77 5.58 -28.45
CA THR A 506 22.16 4.37 -29.03
C THR A 506 22.42 3.11 -28.19
N SER A 507 23.60 2.97 -27.59
CA SER A 507 23.92 1.85 -26.71
C SER A 507 23.17 1.89 -25.37
N ILE A 508 22.83 3.09 -24.87
CA ILE A 508 22.05 3.28 -23.64
C ILE A 508 20.57 3.02 -23.90
N ILE A 509 20.01 3.52 -25.01
CA ILE A 509 18.66 3.19 -25.48
C ILE A 509 18.49 1.66 -25.57
N ARG A 510 19.39 0.98 -26.29
CA ARG A 510 19.40 -0.49 -26.44
C ARG A 510 19.67 -1.28 -25.15
N PHE A 511 20.14 -0.63 -24.09
CA PHE A 511 20.24 -1.23 -22.77
C PHE A 511 18.91 -1.13 -22.02
N LEU A 512 18.28 0.06 -22.03
CA LEU A 512 16.97 0.30 -21.44
C LEU A 512 15.90 -0.61 -22.05
N GLU A 513 15.85 -0.72 -23.39
CA GLU A 513 14.96 -1.64 -24.12
C GLU A 513 15.10 -3.12 -23.66
N LYS A 514 16.34 -3.56 -23.40
CA LYS A 514 16.63 -4.95 -23.02
C LYS A 514 16.24 -5.26 -21.57
N GLU A 515 16.55 -4.37 -20.63
CA GLU A 515 16.09 -4.54 -19.26
C GLU A 515 14.56 -4.31 -19.15
N GLN A 516 13.95 -3.47 -20.01
CA GLN A 516 12.49 -3.37 -20.14
C GLN A 516 11.85 -4.68 -20.61
N ALA A 517 12.42 -5.33 -21.64
CA ALA A 517 11.95 -6.64 -22.11
C ALA A 517 12.07 -7.72 -21.01
N ARG A 518 13.18 -7.73 -20.26
CA ARG A 518 13.38 -8.61 -19.08
C ARG A 518 12.35 -8.35 -17.98
N THR A 519 12.13 -7.09 -17.61
CA THR A 519 11.10 -6.68 -16.63
C THR A 519 9.71 -7.14 -17.09
N SER A 520 9.41 -7.05 -18.38
CA SER A 520 8.13 -7.49 -18.95
C SER A 520 7.96 -9.02 -18.88
N ALA A 521 9.03 -9.80 -19.07
CA ALA A 521 9.00 -11.25 -18.88
C ALA A 521 8.81 -11.64 -17.40
N LEU A 522 9.47 -10.94 -16.47
CA LEU A 522 9.28 -11.15 -15.02
C LEU A 522 7.85 -10.82 -14.58
N MET A 523 7.21 -9.82 -15.20
CA MET A 523 5.81 -9.48 -14.93
C MET A 523 4.82 -10.58 -15.37
N LEU A 524 5.13 -11.37 -16.41
CA LEU A 524 4.33 -12.53 -16.80
C LEU A 524 4.43 -13.65 -15.76
N LEU A 525 5.65 -14.03 -15.38
CA LEU A 525 5.90 -15.03 -14.32
C LEU A 525 5.23 -14.65 -12.98
N LEU A 526 5.13 -13.35 -12.70
CA LEU A 526 4.41 -12.82 -11.54
C LEU A 526 2.89 -12.95 -11.64
N ASP A 527 2.29 -12.84 -12.83
CA ASP A 527 0.85 -13.04 -12.99
C ASP A 527 0.50 -14.55 -12.94
N ASP A 528 1.28 -15.41 -13.59
CA ASP A 528 1.16 -16.88 -13.45
C ASP A 528 1.24 -17.30 -11.97
N GLY A 529 2.26 -16.78 -11.26
CA GLY A 529 2.45 -17.01 -9.84
C GLY A 529 1.33 -16.44 -8.96
N LYS A 530 0.69 -15.33 -9.35
CA LYS A 530 -0.45 -14.77 -8.62
C LYS A 530 -1.73 -15.59 -8.86
N GLU A 531 -1.96 -16.08 -10.08
CA GLU A 531 -3.08 -17.00 -10.35
C GLU A 531 -2.94 -18.30 -9.53
N LEU A 532 -1.72 -18.80 -9.38
CA LEU A 532 -1.39 -19.92 -8.49
C LEU A 532 -1.72 -19.61 -7.00
N PHE A 533 -1.33 -18.43 -6.50
CA PHE A 533 -1.68 -17.99 -5.15
C PHE A 533 -3.20 -17.83 -4.95
N ASP A 534 -3.92 -17.26 -5.92
CA ASP A 534 -5.39 -17.10 -5.86
C ASP A 534 -6.11 -18.45 -5.88
N LYS A 535 -5.58 -19.46 -6.59
CA LYS A 535 -6.08 -20.85 -6.54
C LYS A 535 -5.89 -21.47 -5.15
N PHE A 536 -4.71 -21.31 -4.52
CA PHE A 536 -4.49 -21.82 -3.16
C PHE A 536 -5.35 -21.12 -2.10
N LEU A 537 -5.63 -19.82 -2.26
CA LEU A 537 -6.58 -19.10 -1.40
C LEU A 537 -8.01 -19.60 -1.59
N GLN A 538 -8.45 -19.89 -2.83
CA GLN A 538 -9.76 -20.50 -3.09
C GLN A 538 -9.88 -21.90 -2.50
N LEU A 539 -8.87 -22.77 -2.69
CA LEU A 539 -8.82 -24.11 -2.09
C LEU A 539 -8.95 -24.03 -0.56
N ARG A 540 -8.17 -23.15 0.07
CA ARG A 540 -8.22 -22.90 1.52
C ARG A 540 -9.60 -22.42 1.99
N HIS A 541 -10.30 -21.60 1.21
CA HIS A 541 -11.68 -21.20 1.53
C HIS A 541 -12.68 -22.35 1.40
N ILE A 542 -12.52 -23.24 0.41
CA ILE A 542 -13.34 -24.45 0.25
C ILE A 542 -13.15 -25.39 1.44
N GLU A 543 -11.91 -25.70 1.82
CA GLU A 543 -11.62 -26.58 2.96
C GLU A 543 -12.06 -25.99 4.31
N GLN A 544 -11.92 -24.68 4.51
CA GLN A 544 -12.54 -24.00 5.65
C GLN A 544 -14.06 -24.19 5.67
N ASN A 545 -14.73 -24.08 4.51
CA ASN A 545 -16.17 -24.27 4.41
C ASN A 545 -16.62 -25.72 4.61
N LYS A 546 -15.83 -26.72 4.17
CA LYS A 546 -16.05 -28.14 4.54
C LYS A 546 -16.03 -28.32 6.06
N LEU A 547 -15.01 -27.80 6.74
CA LEU A 547 -14.88 -27.88 8.21
C LEU A 547 -16.02 -27.18 8.94
N PHE A 548 -16.42 -25.98 8.52
CA PHE A 548 -17.59 -25.30 9.10
C PHE A 548 -18.88 -26.09 8.88
N THR A 549 -19.05 -26.74 7.72
CA THR A 549 -20.21 -27.60 7.43
C THR A 549 -20.23 -28.85 8.30
N ALA A 550 -19.10 -29.53 8.47
CA ALA A 550 -18.99 -30.71 9.34
C ALA A 550 -19.26 -30.36 10.82
N ASN A 551 -18.68 -29.27 11.33
CA ASN A 551 -18.93 -28.78 12.69
C ASN A 551 -20.39 -28.35 12.91
N ALA A 552 -21.00 -27.70 11.91
CA ALA A 552 -22.43 -27.36 11.95
C ALA A 552 -23.32 -28.62 11.94
N HIS A 553 -22.93 -29.67 11.20
CA HIS A 553 -23.64 -30.94 11.21
C HIS A 553 -23.53 -31.65 12.57
N GLN A 554 -22.33 -31.71 13.18
CA GLN A 554 -22.13 -32.26 14.52
C GLN A 554 -22.94 -31.49 15.58
N SER A 555 -22.93 -30.16 15.53
CA SER A 555 -23.75 -29.32 16.41
C SER A 555 -25.26 -29.57 16.21
N THR A 556 -25.70 -29.79 14.98
CA THR A 556 -27.09 -30.13 14.64
C THR A 556 -27.46 -31.52 15.18
N GLN A 557 -26.61 -32.54 15.02
CA GLN A 557 -26.83 -33.87 15.59
C GLN A 557 -26.92 -33.83 17.13
N HIS A 558 -26.03 -33.09 17.79
CA HIS A 558 -26.08 -32.91 19.24
C HIS A 558 -27.37 -32.21 19.69
N MET A 559 -27.80 -31.17 18.96
CA MET A 559 -29.08 -30.49 19.21
C MET A 559 -30.29 -31.40 18.96
N GLN A 560 -30.26 -32.26 17.93
CA GLN A 560 -31.30 -33.25 17.66
C GLN A 560 -31.40 -34.28 18.80
N ASN A 561 -30.26 -34.82 19.26
CA ASN A 561 -30.23 -35.77 20.38
C ASN A 561 -30.77 -35.15 21.66
N LEU A 562 -30.34 -33.93 22.02
CA LEU A 562 -30.90 -33.16 23.15
C LEU A 562 -32.41 -32.89 22.99
N THR A 563 -32.89 -32.65 21.77
CA THR A 563 -34.32 -32.43 21.50
C THR A 563 -35.13 -33.71 21.69
N VAL A 564 -34.61 -34.87 21.27
CA VAL A 564 -35.22 -36.19 21.50
C VAL A 564 -35.21 -36.56 22.99
N GLU A 565 -34.10 -36.33 23.69
CA GLU A 565 -34.00 -36.52 25.14
C GLU A 565 -34.99 -35.62 25.91
N MET A 566 -35.10 -34.35 25.51
CA MET A 566 -36.07 -33.41 26.09
C MET A 566 -37.53 -33.82 25.79
N ALA A 567 -37.82 -34.33 24.59
CA ALA A 567 -39.15 -34.83 24.24
C ALA A 567 -39.53 -36.07 25.07
N ASN A 568 -38.63 -37.05 25.18
CA ASN A 568 -38.81 -38.24 26.02
C ASN A 568 -38.96 -37.86 27.51
N SER A 569 -38.16 -36.90 27.98
CA SER A 569 -38.27 -36.34 29.33
C SER A 569 -39.61 -35.63 29.56
N THR A 570 -40.18 -35.00 28.53
CA THR A 570 -41.49 -34.34 28.61
C THR A 570 -42.62 -35.37 28.72
N LEU A 571 -42.57 -36.46 27.94
CA LEU A 571 -43.53 -37.58 28.06
C LEU A 571 -43.44 -38.27 29.43
N ASN A 572 -42.23 -38.51 29.92
CA ASN A 572 -42.02 -39.04 31.28
C ASN A 572 -42.55 -38.06 32.35
N MET A 573 -42.37 -36.75 32.15
CA MET A 573 -42.92 -35.72 33.05
C MET A 573 -44.45 -35.66 33.01
N GLU A 574 -45.10 -35.93 31.87
CA GLU A 574 -46.55 -36.05 31.74
C GLU A 574 -47.09 -37.30 32.49
N GLN A 575 -46.40 -38.44 32.38
CA GLN A 575 -46.71 -39.65 33.16
C GLN A 575 -46.46 -39.47 34.67
N ILE A 576 -45.44 -38.68 35.05
CA ILE A 576 -45.21 -38.29 36.44
C ILE A 576 -46.29 -37.32 36.91
N ALA A 577 -46.71 -36.34 36.10
CA ALA A 577 -47.76 -35.38 36.48
C ALA A 577 -49.13 -36.05 36.66
N THR A 578 -49.51 -36.97 35.77
CA THR A 578 -50.76 -37.74 35.88
C THR A 578 -50.75 -38.69 37.08
N SER A 579 -49.66 -39.41 37.34
CA SER A 579 -49.54 -40.21 38.58
C SER A 579 -49.54 -39.32 39.83
N THR A 580 -48.88 -38.16 39.80
CA THR A 580 -48.87 -37.18 40.90
C THR A 580 -50.27 -36.64 41.21
N HIS A 581 -51.16 -36.48 40.22
CA HIS A 581 -52.57 -36.13 40.45
C HIS A 581 -53.28 -37.18 41.32
N THR A 582 -53.10 -38.48 41.02
CA THR A 582 -53.68 -39.57 41.82
C THR A 582 -53.04 -39.72 43.21
N ILE A 583 -51.76 -39.35 43.34
CA ILE A 583 -51.06 -39.33 44.62
C ILE A 583 -51.54 -38.16 45.48
N ALA A 584 -51.77 -36.97 44.89
CA ALA A 584 -52.29 -35.80 45.60
C ALA A 584 -53.69 -36.04 46.18
N GLU A 585 -54.55 -36.76 45.45
CA GLU A 585 -55.87 -37.16 45.94
C GLU A 585 -55.79 -38.09 47.18
N LYS A 586 -54.85 -39.04 47.18
CA LYS A 586 -54.59 -39.93 48.34
C LYS A 586 -53.85 -39.23 49.49
N ALA A 587 -52.94 -38.30 49.19
CA ALA A 587 -52.15 -37.55 50.17
C ALA A 587 -52.98 -36.61 51.06
N LYS A 588 -54.22 -36.30 50.66
CA LYS A 588 -55.19 -35.50 51.41
C LYS A 588 -55.55 -36.07 52.80
N LYS A 589 -55.15 -37.32 53.11
CA LYS A 589 -55.57 -38.04 54.33
C LYS A 589 -54.55 -38.07 55.48
N GLU A 590 -53.30 -37.61 55.29
CA GLU A 590 -52.26 -37.66 56.33
C GLU A 590 -51.60 -36.29 56.60
N THR A 591 -52.22 -35.49 57.46
CA THR A 591 -51.87 -34.08 57.73
C THR A 591 -50.55 -33.85 58.48
N SER A 592 -49.75 -34.89 58.74
CA SER A 592 -48.49 -34.79 59.49
C SER A 592 -47.33 -34.25 58.63
N SER A 593 -47.19 -34.79 57.41
CA SER A 593 -46.04 -34.57 56.53
C SER A 593 -45.86 -33.12 56.08
N ILE A 594 -46.96 -32.36 55.99
CA ILE A 594 -46.97 -30.93 55.62
C ILE A 594 -46.16 -30.09 56.63
N HIS A 595 -46.30 -30.37 57.93
CA HIS A 595 -45.64 -29.57 58.96
C HIS A 595 -44.12 -29.78 59.01
N PHE A 596 -43.64 -31.01 58.82
CA PHE A 596 -42.21 -31.32 58.78
C PHE A 596 -41.51 -30.55 57.65
N ILE A 597 -42.08 -30.57 56.44
CA ILE A 597 -41.53 -29.87 55.27
C ILE A 597 -41.47 -28.36 55.52
N THR A 598 -42.52 -27.75 56.08
CA THR A 598 -42.49 -26.30 56.39
C THR A 598 -41.38 -25.90 57.36
N VAL A 599 -41.08 -26.72 58.36
CA VAL A 599 -39.98 -26.44 59.32
C VAL A 599 -38.62 -26.51 58.63
N VAL A 600 -38.38 -27.52 57.80
CA VAL A 600 -37.13 -27.63 57.01
C VAL A 600 -36.98 -26.44 56.07
N THR A 601 -38.02 -26.06 55.33
CA THR A 601 -37.94 -24.90 54.42
C THR A 601 -37.69 -23.58 55.16
N LEU A 602 -38.28 -23.38 56.35
CA LEU A 602 -38.06 -22.17 57.14
C LEU A 602 -36.67 -22.09 57.76
N LEU A 603 -36.02 -23.23 58.01
CA LEU A 603 -34.63 -23.27 58.51
C LEU A 603 -33.63 -22.79 57.45
N PHE A 604 -33.82 -23.18 56.18
CA PHE A 604 -32.92 -22.85 55.08
C PHE A 604 -33.28 -21.58 54.29
N LEU A 605 -34.51 -21.06 54.43
CA LEU A 605 -34.96 -19.83 53.74
C LEU A 605 -34.04 -18.62 53.96
N PRO A 606 -33.58 -18.31 55.20
CA PRO A 606 -32.73 -17.13 55.43
C PRO A 606 -31.37 -17.20 54.72
N GLY A 607 -30.76 -18.39 54.68
CA GLY A 607 -29.49 -18.60 53.98
C GLY A 607 -29.64 -18.47 52.45
N THR A 608 -30.75 -18.95 51.90
CA THR A 608 -31.02 -18.83 50.45
C THR A 608 -31.43 -17.42 50.03
N PHE A 609 -32.12 -16.64 50.89
CA PHE A 609 -32.49 -15.25 50.59
C PHE A 609 -31.31 -14.27 50.56
N ILE A 610 -30.22 -14.55 51.28
CA ILE A 610 -28.99 -13.74 51.18
C ILE A 610 -28.23 -14.05 49.87
N ALA A 611 -28.37 -15.26 49.34
CA ALA A 611 -27.73 -15.69 48.09
C ALA A 611 -28.48 -15.24 46.81
N VAL A 612 -29.73 -14.76 46.91
CA VAL A 612 -30.57 -14.41 45.75
C VAL A 612 -31.35 -13.12 46.00
N ARG A 613 -31.00 -12.04 45.27
CA ARG A 613 -31.86 -10.85 45.17
C ARG A 613 -32.61 -10.83 43.83
N LEU A 614 -33.95 -10.77 43.88
CA LEU A 614 -34.76 -10.37 42.72
C LEU A 614 -34.42 -8.93 42.32
N GLY A 615 -34.44 -8.65 41.01
CA GLY A 615 -34.19 -7.31 40.47
C GLY A 615 -35.22 -6.29 40.95
N LEU A 616 -34.77 -5.35 41.79
CA LEU A 616 -35.46 -4.09 42.09
C LEU A 616 -34.41 -2.96 42.01
N PRO A 617 -34.74 -1.81 41.39
CA PRO A 617 -33.77 -0.75 41.11
C PRO A 617 -33.23 -0.10 42.40
N PRO A 618 -32.05 0.54 42.34
CA PRO A 618 -31.46 1.21 43.49
C PRO A 618 -32.25 2.47 43.86
N LEU A 619 -32.65 2.57 45.13
CA LEU A 619 -32.91 3.87 45.76
C LEU A 619 -31.56 4.42 46.25
N PRO A 620 -31.15 5.64 45.85
CA PRO A 620 -29.80 6.13 46.09
C PRO A 620 -29.66 6.79 47.48
N LEU A 621 -29.33 5.99 48.50
CA LEU A 621 -28.94 6.51 49.82
C LEU A 621 -27.94 5.58 50.52
N ILE A 622 -26.80 6.17 50.92
CA ILE A 622 -25.79 5.63 51.86
C ILE A 622 -25.09 4.32 51.44
N PHE A 623 -24.01 4.43 50.65
CA PHE A 623 -22.62 4.09 51.08
C PHE A 623 -21.62 4.22 49.91
N ASN A 624 -21.04 5.41 49.74
CA ASN A 624 -19.98 5.67 48.76
C ASN A 624 -18.60 5.25 49.31
N LEU A 625 -18.30 3.94 49.37
CA LEU A 625 -16.92 3.45 49.50
C LEU A 625 -16.78 1.96 49.11
N LEU A 626 -16.64 1.65 47.82
CA LEU A 626 -16.11 0.39 47.27
C LEU A 626 -15.92 0.51 45.74
N THR A 627 -14.98 -0.23 45.16
CA THR A 627 -14.55 -0.07 43.75
C THR A 627 -15.33 -0.94 42.75
N CYS A 628 -15.35 -0.51 41.48
CA CYS A 628 -16.29 -0.96 40.45
C CYS A 628 -16.02 -2.36 39.84
N SER A 629 -15.41 -3.27 40.58
CA SER A 629 -15.09 -4.64 40.13
C SER A 629 -15.30 -5.72 41.20
N GLN A 630 -16.09 -5.43 42.25
CA GLN A 630 -16.42 -6.39 43.30
C GLN A 630 -17.92 -6.66 43.40
N THR A 631 -18.32 -7.93 43.23
CA THR A 631 -19.66 -8.40 43.59
C THR A 631 -19.81 -8.39 45.11
N ILE A 632 -20.67 -7.52 45.64
CA ILE A 632 -20.83 -7.26 47.09
C ILE A 632 -21.25 -8.51 47.90
N PHE A 633 -21.75 -9.57 47.26
CA PHE A 633 -22.00 -10.89 47.89
C PHE A 633 -21.31 -12.07 47.18
N GLY A 634 -20.19 -11.80 46.49
CA GLY A 634 -19.17 -12.84 46.30
C GLY A 634 -18.39 -12.97 47.61
N SER A 635 -18.39 -14.13 48.25
CA SER A 635 -17.84 -14.31 49.61
C SER A 635 -16.31 -14.24 49.71
N GLY A 636 -15.59 -14.00 48.61
CA GLY A 636 -14.14 -13.77 48.57
C GLY A 636 -13.25 -14.96 48.96
N LEU A 637 -13.82 -16.14 49.22
CA LEU A 637 -13.09 -17.38 49.55
C LEU A 637 -12.01 -17.72 48.53
N PHE A 638 -12.31 -17.47 47.26
CA PHE A 638 -11.47 -17.73 46.10
C PHE A 638 -11.35 -16.45 45.31
N GLN A 639 -10.12 -16.01 45.07
CA GLN A 639 -9.82 -14.83 44.27
C GLN A 639 -8.72 -15.18 43.27
N TRP A 640 -8.99 -14.93 41.99
CA TRP A 640 -8.02 -15.04 40.91
C TRP A 640 -7.22 -13.72 40.84
N ASN A 641 -5.93 -13.80 40.53
CA ASN A 641 -4.99 -12.68 40.69
C ASN A 641 -4.19 -12.49 39.39
N ASP A 642 -4.82 -11.83 38.41
CA ASP A 642 -4.48 -11.86 36.97
C ASP A 642 -3.11 -11.24 36.56
N ASN A 643 -2.27 -10.83 37.52
CA ASN A 643 -1.04 -10.08 37.25
C ASN A 643 0.27 -10.89 37.38
N ASP A 644 0.26 -12.01 38.13
CA ASP A 644 1.49 -12.76 38.46
C ASP A 644 1.56 -14.17 37.82
N ASP A 645 0.47 -14.64 37.20
CA ASP A 645 0.44 -15.94 36.52
C ASP A 645 -0.49 -15.89 35.28
N PRO A 646 0.04 -15.96 34.04
CA PRO A 646 -0.75 -15.80 32.81
C PRO A 646 -1.60 -17.03 32.46
N GLU A 647 -1.34 -18.18 33.08
CA GLU A 647 -2.22 -19.34 33.04
C GLU A 647 -2.94 -19.50 34.39
N GLY A 648 -3.92 -18.64 34.65
CA GLY A 648 -4.75 -18.70 35.86
C GLY A 648 -5.48 -20.04 36.00
N ARG A 649 -4.84 -21.02 36.66
CA ARG A 649 -5.29 -22.42 36.71
C ARG A 649 -5.53 -22.99 38.11
N ILE A 650 -5.22 -22.26 39.20
CA ILE A 650 -5.56 -22.62 40.58
C ILE A 650 -6.08 -21.40 41.36
N PRO A 651 -7.29 -21.43 41.95
CA PRO A 651 -7.77 -20.34 42.80
C PRO A 651 -7.21 -20.47 44.23
N ILE A 652 -6.63 -19.38 44.76
CA ILE A 652 -6.05 -19.38 46.11
C ILE A 652 -7.16 -19.24 47.16
N TRP A 653 -7.25 -20.20 48.07
CA TRP A 653 -8.18 -20.18 49.22
C TRP A 653 -7.73 -19.16 50.27
N LYS A 654 -8.61 -18.21 50.64
CA LYS A 654 -8.41 -17.29 51.78
C LYS A 654 -9.38 -17.60 52.92
N GLY A 655 -8.89 -18.28 53.95
CA GLY A 655 -9.65 -18.66 55.15
C GLY A 655 -10.27 -17.48 55.88
N ASP A 656 -9.61 -16.33 55.90
CA ASP A 656 -10.06 -15.09 56.58
C ASP A 656 -11.46 -14.64 56.12
N HIS A 657 -11.79 -14.89 54.85
CA HIS A 657 -13.07 -14.50 54.26
C HIS A 657 -14.18 -15.51 54.58
N PHE A 658 -13.83 -16.79 54.70
CA PHE A 658 -14.73 -17.84 55.19
C PHE A 658 -15.11 -17.65 56.66
N ASP A 659 -14.15 -17.29 57.51
CA ASP A 659 -14.39 -17.05 58.94
C ASP A 659 -15.32 -15.83 59.16
N LEU A 660 -15.21 -14.80 58.32
CA LEU A 660 -16.15 -13.67 58.31
C LEU A 660 -17.57 -14.12 57.88
N PHE A 661 -17.69 -14.87 56.79
CA PHE A 661 -18.97 -15.41 56.30
C PHE A 661 -19.66 -16.30 57.35
N MET A 662 -18.91 -17.22 57.97
CA MET A 662 -19.42 -18.11 59.02
C MET A 662 -19.86 -17.36 60.27
N LYS A 663 -19.16 -16.30 60.69
CA LYS A 663 -19.57 -15.45 61.82
C LYS A 663 -20.93 -14.77 61.58
N TRP A 664 -21.14 -14.16 60.41
CA TRP A 664 -22.41 -13.50 60.10
C TRP A 664 -23.57 -14.48 59.88
N CYS A 665 -23.34 -15.55 59.11
CA CYS A 665 -24.39 -16.55 58.83
C CYS A 665 -24.74 -17.36 60.09
N GLY A 666 -23.74 -17.77 60.88
CA GLY A 666 -23.93 -18.45 62.16
C GLY A 666 -24.67 -17.57 63.19
N GLY A 667 -24.34 -16.27 63.26
CA GLY A 667 -25.05 -15.31 64.12
C GLY A 667 -26.54 -15.17 63.77
N LEU A 668 -26.89 -15.11 62.48
CA LEU A 668 -28.28 -15.04 62.04
C LEU A 668 -29.05 -16.36 62.30
N MET A 669 -28.42 -17.52 62.12
CA MET A 669 -29.02 -18.81 62.50
C MET A 669 -29.22 -18.91 64.02
N ALA A 670 -28.25 -18.52 64.83
CA ALA A 670 -28.37 -18.51 66.30
C ALA A 670 -29.45 -17.53 66.78
N LEU A 671 -29.59 -16.36 66.15
CA LEU A 671 -30.61 -15.37 66.49
C LEU A 671 -32.02 -15.84 66.12
N THR A 672 -32.22 -16.41 64.92
CA THR A 672 -33.52 -16.99 64.53
C THR A 672 -33.91 -18.18 65.41
N PHE A 673 -32.96 -19.06 65.75
CA PHE A 673 -33.19 -20.17 66.68
C PHE A 673 -33.54 -19.67 68.10
N SER A 674 -32.86 -18.62 68.57
CA SER A 674 -33.14 -17.99 69.87
C SER A 674 -34.53 -17.35 69.92
N ILE A 675 -34.94 -16.66 68.85
CA ILE A 675 -36.31 -16.13 68.71
C ILE A 675 -37.33 -17.28 68.72
N TRP A 676 -37.05 -18.39 68.05
CA TRP A 676 -37.96 -19.55 68.02
C TRP A 676 -38.07 -20.26 69.37
N ILE A 677 -36.96 -20.41 70.11
CA ILE A 677 -36.95 -20.91 71.49
C ILE A 677 -37.78 -19.97 72.39
N LEU A 678 -37.54 -18.67 72.32
CA LEU A 678 -38.24 -17.68 73.14
C LEU A 678 -39.74 -17.65 72.81
N TRP A 679 -40.11 -17.78 71.53
CA TRP A 679 -41.49 -17.95 71.11
C TRP A 679 -42.09 -19.28 71.59
N ALA A 680 -41.34 -20.39 71.57
CA ALA A 680 -41.78 -21.68 72.08
C ALA A 680 -41.97 -21.71 73.60
N PHE A 681 -41.21 -20.95 74.38
CA PHE A 681 -41.42 -20.79 75.83
C PHE A 681 -42.54 -19.79 76.18
N VAL A 682 -42.76 -18.76 75.36
CA VAL A 682 -43.84 -17.78 75.55
C VAL A 682 -45.20 -18.33 75.08
N ARG A 683 -45.24 -19.10 73.99
CA ARG A 683 -46.46 -19.62 73.35
C ARG A 683 -47.37 -20.42 74.31
N PRO A 684 -46.89 -21.33 75.17
CA PRO A 684 -47.73 -22.00 76.18
C PRO A 684 -48.34 -21.02 77.19
N ARG A 685 -47.56 -20.06 77.69
CA ARG A 685 -48.00 -19.08 78.70
C ARG A 685 -49.01 -18.08 78.12
N CYS A 686 -48.81 -17.63 76.87
CA CYS A 686 -49.76 -16.79 76.16
C CYS A 686 -51.01 -17.58 75.74
N GLN A 687 -50.89 -18.81 75.23
CA GLN A 687 -52.05 -19.63 74.89
C GLN A 687 -52.87 -20.03 76.14
N ALA A 688 -52.26 -20.24 77.31
CA ALA A 688 -53.01 -20.46 78.55
C ALA A 688 -53.88 -19.24 78.89
N ARG A 689 -53.31 -18.02 78.89
CA ARG A 689 -54.06 -16.77 79.12
C ARG A 689 -55.14 -16.53 78.05
N TRP A 690 -54.85 -16.84 76.78
CA TRP A 690 -55.80 -16.62 75.68
C TRP A 690 -56.92 -17.66 75.62
N ARG A 691 -56.65 -18.93 75.94
CA ARG A 691 -57.68 -19.98 76.09
C ARG A 691 -58.60 -19.68 77.28
N ALA A 692 -58.04 -19.24 78.41
CA ALA A 692 -58.82 -18.82 79.59
C ALA A 692 -59.73 -17.61 79.31
N TYR A 693 -59.34 -16.72 78.38
CA TYR A 693 -60.20 -15.65 77.89
C TYR A 693 -61.28 -16.21 76.94
N ARG A 694 -60.90 -17.03 75.95
CA ARG A 694 -61.81 -17.55 74.91
C ARG A 694 -62.84 -18.57 75.42
N GLN A 695 -62.54 -19.30 76.50
CA GLN A 695 -63.53 -20.17 77.16
C GLN A 695 -64.63 -19.41 77.93
N ARG A 696 -64.48 -18.09 78.15
CA ARG A 696 -65.53 -17.24 78.76
C ARG A 696 -66.52 -16.63 77.75
N GLN A 697 -66.39 -16.95 76.45
CA GLN A 697 -67.26 -16.43 75.40
C GLN A 697 -67.77 -17.56 74.48
N LYS A 698 -68.42 -18.56 75.08
CA LYS A 698 -69.22 -19.56 74.38
C LYS A 698 -70.57 -19.83 75.10
N PRO A 699 -71.67 -19.25 74.62
CA PRO A 699 -72.82 -20.03 74.17
C PRO A 699 -72.34 -21.09 73.12
N VAL A 700 -72.87 -22.31 72.99
CA VAL A 700 -74.26 -22.77 73.09
C VAL A 700 -75.11 -22.22 71.94
N ASP A 701 -76.02 -23.05 71.43
CA ASP A 701 -76.75 -22.90 70.16
C ASP A 701 -75.83 -23.13 68.92
N GLU A 702 -76.16 -23.95 67.92
CA GLU A 702 -77.32 -24.83 67.71
C GLU A 702 -76.89 -26.07 66.87
N GLU A 703 -77.61 -27.19 66.99
CA GLU A 703 -77.61 -28.27 65.99
C GLU A 703 -78.84 -28.13 65.10
N GLU A 704 -78.70 -28.14 63.77
CA GLU A 704 -79.64 -28.81 62.84
C GLU A 704 -79.15 -28.71 61.37
N GLY A 705 -79.88 -29.34 60.43
CA GLY A 705 -79.78 -29.02 59.00
C GLY A 705 -79.04 -30.01 58.09
N LYS A 706 -79.52 -31.25 57.96
CA LYS A 706 -79.22 -32.10 56.79
C LYS A 706 -80.25 -31.86 55.67
N THR A 707 -79.83 -31.25 54.56
CA THR A 707 -80.35 -31.49 53.19
C THR A 707 -79.23 -31.14 52.19
N GLY A 708 -79.12 -31.78 51.03
CA GLY A 708 -79.85 -32.95 50.52
C GLY A 708 -79.09 -33.55 49.33
#